data_AF-A0A510IYF3-F1
#
_entry.id   AF-A0A510IYF3-F1
#
_cell.length_a   1.000
_cell.length_b   1.000
_cell.length_c   1.000
_cell.angle_alpha   90.00
_cell.angle_beta   90.00
_cell.angle_gamma   90.00
#
_symmetry.space_group_name_H-M   'P 1'
#
loop_
_entity.id
_entity.type
_entity.pdbx_description
1 polymer ?
#
loop_
_entity_poly.entity_id
_entity_poly.type
_entity_poly.pdbx_seq_one_letter_code
_entity_poly.pdbx_strand_id
1 'polypeptide(L)'
;MLSRIGLSVRRWRRRFSRSEWIASLLGLSTSGRQPHAPGLILIQIDGLAHPELLKALARGRMPFLKRLIRKEHYRLEHMYPGVPSTTPAVQAELFYGVRQAVPAFGFLVHETQKLGRMYDPDVAALVEKRINTQQRDPLLRGGSCYLSLFRAGTKTGEAHFCPADQGWGPALRSASPLTICILLITNIWSLIRTGALIVAELILSLVDCVRGLMQGQNFMKELMFIPTRVGITILTREFCTMGAKVDITRGLPIIYVNLLGYDEQAHRRGPRSAFAHWVLKGIDDAVARIWRAAHASDRRHYDVWIFSDHGQEQTLPYEELHGRSLGDALSEILSGLTKPPKIEPGQSRRGVQLERARLFGSEWMDKVELERTPEKNGSKTPLALTALGPLAMLYNLDIDDHSREDVARMIVEEAHVPLVLYRVDPNSDSSPVHGWWKHGPVRLPEDGRELMGDEHPYPDQAISDMISLCSHPDAGDFMMYGWCSSEEQPLTFAMENGSHGAAGPNETHAFALMPEDIQPPDPGLGYWRPQDLRSAARAYLRGARPMKLDEHRAPQKTLRIMTYNVHSCQGMDGTLSPQRIARVIARYRPDVVALQELDVKRKRSGGLDQAERLARLLAMDVHFQPAINLKEERYGDAILTHLPVKLIKKGILPGPPKGKGRLFNPAADEPRGAVWVEIEHNGNRIQIINTHLGLSRAERLRQVDALLGPEWLSNPRCKGERILLGDFNALPASAECKRLGGYLRDAQEQAPRHIPKGTFLKVRIDHIFLSAGIGVKKVRIPRTALTRQASDHLPLIVDIEVPFRPGPS
;
A
#
# COMPACT_ATOMS: atom_id res chain seq x y z
N MET A 1 23.87 7.08 -27.48
CA MET A 1 24.20 8.52 -27.40
C MET A 1 23.09 9.33 -26.70
N LEU A 2 21.81 9.14 -27.07
CA LEU A 2 20.65 9.80 -26.43
C LEU A 2 20.48 9.46 -24.93
N SER A 3 20.70 8.21 -24.52
CA SER A 3 20.69 7.80 -23.10
C SER A 3 21.74 8.54 -22.27
N ARG A 4 22.96 8.72 -22.82
CA ARG A 4 24.04 9.48 -22.17
C ARG A 4 23.70 10.97 -22.00
N ILE A 5 23.08 11.60 -22.99
CA ILE A 5 22.62 13.01 -22.90
C ILE A 5 21.52 13.15 -21.84
N GLY A 6 20.54 12.24 -21.83
CA GLY A 6 19.48 12.22 -20.82
C GLY A 6 20.00 12.02 -19.39
N LEU A 7 21.02 11.18 -19.21
CA LEU A 7 21.70 10.99 -17.93
C LEU A 7 22.47 12.25 -17.48
N SER A 8 23.13 12.95 -18.41
CA SER A 8 23.82 14.22 -18.11
C SER A 8 22.85 15.33 -17.70
N VAL A 9 21.72 15.48 -18.41
CA VAL A 9 20.66 16.45 -18.05
C VAL A 9 20.05 16.12 -16.68
N ARG A 10 19.84 14.82 -16.38
CA ARG A 10 19.40 14.37 -15.05
C ARG A 10 20.43 14.71 -13.96
N ARG A 11 21.73 14.46 -14.17
CA ARG A 11 22.78 14.85 -13.22
C ARG A 11 22.81 16.36 -12.98
N TRP A 12 22.61 17.16 -14.02
CA TRP A 12 22.60 18.61 -13.91
C TRP A 12 21.40 19.12 -13.12
N ARG A 13 20.19 18.60 -13.39
CA ARG A 13 18.98 18.89 -12.60
C ARG A 13 19.10 18.45 -11.13
N ARG A 14 19.89 17.40 -10.83
CA ARG A 14 20.10 16.89 -9.46
C ARG A 14 20.89 17.85 -8.57
N ARG A 15 21.93 18.51 -9.10
CA ARG A 15 22.68 19.56 -8.36
C ARG A 15 21.80 20.71 -7.83
N PHE A 16 20.60 20.86 -8.39
CA PHE A 16 19.60 21.85 -7.99
C PHE A 16 18.33 21.21 -7.39
N SER A 17 18.39 19.95 -6.94
CA SER A 17 17.25 19.28 -6.29
C SER A 17 16.95 19.96 -4.95
N ARG A 18 15.77 20.58 -4.84
CA ARG A 18 15.33 21.29 -3.63
C ARG A 18 15.42 20.42 -2.37
N SER A 19 15.07 19.14 -2.46
CA SER A 19 15.11 18.22 -1.33
C SER A 19 16.54 17.84 -0.91
N GLU A 20 17.51 17.83 -1.83
CA GLU A 20 18.93 17.64 -1.47
C GLU A 20 19.48 18.85 -0.73
N TRP A 21 19.12 20.06 -1.19
CA TRP A 21 19.46 21.30 -0.51
C TRP A 21 18.87 21.35 0.90
N ILE A 22 17.60 20.99 1.08
CA ILE A 22 16.95 20.94 2.41
C ILE A 22 17.67 19.93 3.32
N ALA A 23 17.92 18.71 2.86
CA ALA A 23 18.61 17.70 3.66
C ALA A 23 20.02 18.14 4.06
N SER A 24 20.76 18.77 3.14
CA SER A 24 22.10 19.29 3.40
C SER A 24 22.09 20.49 4.36
N LEU A 25 21.15 21.42 4.18
CA LEU A 25 21.00 22.62 5.01
C LEU A 25 20.59 22.29 6.46
N LEU A 26 19.75 21.27 6.63
CA LEU A 26 19.30 20.78 7.94
C LEU A 26 20.28 19.77 8.57
N GLY A 27 21.43 19.49 7.93
CA GLY A 27 22.43 18.54 8.44
C GLY A 27 21.91 17.10 8.60
N LEU A 28 20.87 16.72 7.85
CA LEU A 28 20.21 15.44 8.02
C LEU A 28 21.08 14.29 7.51
N SER A 29 21.07 13.17 8.25
CA SER A 29 21.79 11.97 7.86
C SER A 29 21.27 11.45 6.51
N THR A 30 22.20 11.06 5.63
CA THR A 30 21.84 10.42 4.36
C THR A 30 22.31 8.97 4.37
N SER A 31 21.47 8.09 3.84
CA SER A 31 21.86 6.71 3.61
C SER A 31 22.86 6.63 2.45
N GLY A 32 23.74 5.61 2.49
CA GLY A 32 24.60 5.29 1.36
C GLY A 32 23.78 5.05 0.09
N ARG A 33 24.28 5.51 -1.06
CA ARG A 33 23.60 5.35 -2.34
C ARG A 33 23.59 3.87 -2.73
N GLN A 34 22.45 3.21 -2.58
CA GLN A 34 22.23 1.80 -2.94
C GLN A 34 21.01 1.70 -3.87
N PRO A 35 21.15 2.05 -5.16
CA PRO A 35 20.02 2.18 -6.08
C PRO A 35 19.19 0.90 -6.28
N HIS A 36 19.76 -0.26 -5.93
CA HIS A 36 19.12 -1.58 -5.98
C HIS A 36 18.46 -1.99 -4.68
N ALA A 37 18.81 -1.35 -3.57
CA ALA A 37 18.23 -1.69 -2.29
C ALA A 37 16.74 -1.29 -2.30
N PRO A 38 15.87 -2.18 -1.81
CA PRO A 38 14.46 -1.86 -1.69
C PRO A 38 14.28 -0.66 -0.74
N GLY A 39 13.40 0.24 -1.13
CA GLY A 39 12.81 1.26 -0.28
C GLY A 39 11.30 1.05 -0.24
N LEU A 40 10.66 1.29 0.90
CA LEU A 40 9.21 1.16 1.03
C LEU A 40 8.61 2.43 1.61
N ILE A 41 7.53 2.91 1.02
CA ILE A 41 6.72 4.00 1.55
C ILE A 41 5.34 3.45 1.86
N LEU A 42 4.97 3.51 3.13
CA LEU A 42 3.64 3.15 3.62
C LEU A 42 2.85 4.45 3.81
N ILE A 43 1.74 4.61 3.09
CA ILE A 43 0.85 5.75 3.23
C ILE A 43 -0.48 5.27 3.79
N GLN A 44 -0.81 5.70 5.00
CA GLN A 44 -2.11 5.48 5.61
C GLN A 44 -3.05 6.63 5.26
N ILE A 45 -4.26 6.31 4.79
CA ILE A 45 -5.38 7.23 4.69
C ILE A 45 -6.31 6.93 5.86
N ASP A 46 -6.25 7.79 6.87
CA ASP A 46 -6.91 7.57 8.15
C ASP A 46 -8.44 7.58 8.01
N GLY A 47 -9.11 6.59 8.60
CA GLY A 47 -10.57 6.48 8.70
C GLY A 47 -11.35 6.20 7.40
N LEU A 48 -10.70 6.00 6.26
CA LEU A 48 -11.39 5.82 4.97
C LEU A 48 -11.80 4.35 4.70
N ALA A 49 -13.08 4.05 4.88
CA ALA A 49 -13.64 2.73 4.57
C ALA A 49 -13.54 2.39 3.07
N HIS A 50 -13.38 1.10 2.75
CA HIS A 50 -13.33 0.58 1.38
C HIS A 50 -14.57 0.97 0.54
N PRO A 51 -15.82 0.85 1.05
CA PRO A 51 -16.99 1.31 0.30
C PRO A 51 -16.98 2.81 -0.02
N GLU A 52 -16.48 3.65 0.90
CA GLU A 52 -16.36 5.10 0.68
C GLU A 52 -15.26 5.45 -0.32
N LEU A 53 -14.14 4.72 -0.32
CA LEU A 53 -13.11 4.84 -1.36
C LEU A 53 -13.70 4.54 -2.76
N LEU A 54 -14.49 3.46 -2.91
CA LEU A 54 -15.11 3.13 -4.19
C LEU A 54 -16.01 4.27 -4.69
N LYS A 55 -16.83 4.85 -3.79
CA LYS A 55 -17.65 6.02 -4.10
C LYS A 55 -16.79 7.23 -4.51
N ALA A 56 -15.69 7.49 -3.81
CA ALA A 56 -14.76 8.57 -4.13
C ALA A 56 -14.10 8.38 -5.52
N LEU A 57 -13.69 7.16 -5.87
CA LEU A 57 -13.12 6.80 -7.17
C LEU A 57 -14.16 6.93 -8.31
N ALA A 58 -15.40 6.52 -8.06
CA ALA A 58 -16.51 6.65 -9.00
C ALA A 58 -16.81 8.12 -9.29
N ARG A 59 -16.89 8.96 -8.24
CA ARG A 59 -17.14 10.41 -8.32
C ARG A 59 -15.94 11.25 -8.79
N GLY A 60 -14.80 10.61 -9.11
CA GLY A 60 -13.60 11.30 -9.60
C GLY A 60 -12.91 12.17 -8.54
N ARG A 61 -13.09 11.87 -7.24
CA ARG A 61 -12.44 12.58 -6.13
C ARG A 61 -10.98 12.15 -5.91
N MET A 62 -10.61 10.95 -6.38
CA MET A 62 -9.24 10.42 -6.28
C MET A 62 -8.69 9.97 -7.65
N PRO A 63 -8.48 10.90 -8.60
CA PRO A 63 -8.07 10.58 -9.96
C PRO A 63 -6.68 9.91 -10.06
N PHE A 64 -5.75 10.21 -9.14
CA PHE A 64 -4.42 9.59 -9.15
C PHE A 64 -4.48 8.14 -8.68
N LEU A 65 -5.16 7.81 -7.57
CA LEU A 65 -5.39 6.42 -7.16
C LEU A 65 -6.12 5.63 -8.26
N LYS A 66 -7.15 6.22 -8.88
CA LYS A 66 -7.83 5.62 -10.05
C LYS A 66 -6.87 5.35 -11.21
N ARG A 67 -5.88 6.22 -11.42
CA ARG A 67 -4.83 6.02 -12.43
C ARG A 67 -3.86 4.91 -12.04
N LEU A 68 -3.48 4.79 -10.76
CA LEU A 68 -2.63 3.70 -10.28
C LEU A 68 -3.28 2.34 -10.58
N ILE A 69 -4.56 2.18 -10.22
CA ILE A 69 -5.34 0.97 -10.47
C ILE A 69 -5.40 0.66 -11.97
N ARG A 70 -5.75 1.65 -12.80
CA ARG A 70 -5.98 1.42 -14.24
C ARG A 70 -4.73 1.29 -15.10
N LYS A 71 -3.61 1.89 -14.70
CA LYS A 71 -2.42 2.02 -15.55
C LYS A 71 -1.13 1.50 -14.94
N GLU A 72 -0.96 1.57 -13.62
CA GLU A 72 0.31 1.23 -12.96
C GLU A 72 0.31 -0.17 -12.32
N HIS A 73 -0.76 -0.97 -12.55
CA HIS A 73 -0.93 -2.32 -12.00
C HIS A 73 -0.95 -2.33 -10.47
N TYR A 74 -1.77 -1.46 -9.89
CA TYR A 74 -2.10 -1.54 -8.48
C TYR A 74 -3.42 -2.32 -8.31
N ARG A 75 -3.46 -3.21 -7.32
CA ARG A 75 -4.65 -3.96 -6.92
C ARG A 75 -5.22 -3.34 -5.65
N LEU A 76 -6.52 -3.06 -5.70
CA LEU A 76 -7.30 -2.69 -4.52
C LEU A 76 -7.80 -3.99 -3.88
N GLU A 77 -7.36 -4.22 -2.65
CA GLU A 77 -7.66 -5.40 -1.84
C GLU A 77 -8.46 -4.99 -0.61
N HIS A 78 -9.27 -5.94 -0.14
CA HIS A 78 -9.97 -5.83 1.13
C HIS A 78 -8.99 -5.97 2.30
N MET A 79 -9.19 -5.18 3.35
CA MET A 79 -8.41 -5.27 4.57
C MET A 79 -9.35 -5.28 5.78
N TYR A 80 -9.11 -6.20 6.69
CA TYR A 80 -9.76 -6.27 7.99
C TYR A 80 -8.77 -5.74 9.04
N PRO A 81 -9.08 -4.63 9.73
CA PRO A 81 -8.15 -3.94 10.61
C PRO A 81 -8.09 -4.52 12.03
N GLY A 82 -9.09 -5.32 12.41
CA GLY A 82 -9.28 -5.79 13.78
C GLY A 82 -10.29 -4.97 14.57
N VAL A 83 -10.75 -5.54 15.69
CA VAL A 83 -11.48 -4.83 16.75
C VAL A 83 -10.56 -4.74 17.97
N PRO A 84 -10.29 -3.56 18.56
CA PRO A 84 -10.92 -2.28 18.26
C PRO A 84 -10.36 -1.71 16.95
N SER A 85 -11.27 -1.18 16.12
CA SER A 85 -10.97 -0.59 14.81
C SER A 85 -10.38 0.81 14.96
N THR A 86 -9.18 0.88 15.54
CA THR A 86 -8.51 2.15 15.90
C THR A 86 -7.08 2.20 15.38
N THR A 87 -6.63 3.39 14.99
CA THR A 87 -5.24 3.65 14.60
C THR A 87 -4.17 3.04 15.53
N PRO A 88 -4.23 3.17 16.88
CA PRO A 88 -3.23 2.56 17.75
C PRO A 88 -3.21 1.02 17.69
N ALA A 89 -4.37 0.37 17.63
CA ALA A 89 -4.42 -1.10 17.51
C ALA A 89 -3.81 -1.57 16.18
N VAL A 90 -4.16 -0.90 15.09
CA VAL A 90 -3.67 -1.21 13.74
C VAL A 90 -2.17 -0.92 13.60
N GLN A 91 -1.69 0.21 14.12
CA GLN A 91 -0.27 0.55 14.11
C GLN A 91 0.55 -0.41 14.98
N ALA A 92 0.02 -0.88 16.12
CA ALA A 92 0.70 -1.87 16.94
C ALA A 92 0.88 -3.20 16.19
N GLU A 93 -0.17 -3.67 15.50
CA GLU A 93 -0.10 -4.88 14.69
C GLU A 93 0.79 -4.69 13.44
N LEU A 94 0.72 -3.55 12.76
CA LEU A 94 1.56 -3.26 11.59
C LEU A 94 3.05 -3.10 11.95
N PHE A 95 3.36 -2.39 13.03
CA PHE A 95 4.75 -2.05 13.35
C PHE A 95 5.45 -3.14 14.14
N TYR A 96 4.77 -3.75 15.12
CA TYR A 96 5.37 -4.71 16.03
C TYR A 96 4.81 -6.11 15.82
N GLY A 97 3.59 -6.23 15.30
CA GLY A 97 2.88 -7.50 15.14
C GLY A 97 2.05 -7.89 16.36
N VAL A 98 1.74 -6.93 17.22
CA VAL A 98 0.95 -7.16 18.44
C VAL A 98 -0.49 -6.77 18.15
N ARG A 99 -1.38 -7.77 18.14
CA ARG A 99 -2.82 -7.57 17.98
C ARG A 99 -3.40 -6.97 19.26
N GLN A 100 -4.40 -6.10 19.10
CA GLN A 100 -5.18 -5.55 20.22
C GLN A 100 -4.29 -5.04 21.36
N ALA A 101 -3.21 -4.32 21.03
CA ALA A 101 -2.28 -3.80 22.04
C ALA A 101 -2.90 -2.74 22.96
N VAL A 102 -4.07 -2.23 22.59
CA VAL A 102 -4.91 -1.33 23.36
C VAL A 102 -6.37 -1.77 23.24
N PRO A 103 -7.22 -1.54 24.25
CA PRO A 103 -8.62 -1.95 24.21
C PRO A 103 -9.52 -0.95 23.48
N ALA A 104 -9.11 0.32 23.41
CA ALA A 104 -9.78 1.40 22.68
C ALA A 104 -8.79 2.57 22.48
N PHE A 105 -9.25 3.66 21.84
CA PHE A 105 -8.44 4.87 21.70
C PHE A 105 -8.19 5.58 23.05
N GLY A 106 -9.17 5.53 23.96
CA GLY A 106 -9.04 5.99 25.34
C GLY A 106 -9.55 4.93 26.31
N PHE A 107 -8.77 4.68 27.35
CA PHE A 107 -8.99 3.57 28.29
C PHE A 107 -8.38 3.88 29.65
N LEU A 108 -8.79 3.13 30.66
CA LEU A 108 -8.16 3.17 31.98
C LEU A 108 -6.91 2.29 31.97
N VAL A 109 -5.76 2.90 32.25
CA VAL A 109 -4.49 2.18 32.41
C VAL A 109 -4.50 1.52 33.79
N HIS A 110 -4.70 0.20 33.85
CA HIS A 110 -4.97 -0.50 35.11
C HIS A 110 -3.85 -0.39 36.15
N GLU A 111 -2.57 -0.37 35.75
CA GLU A 111 -1.45 -0.27 36.70
C GLU A 111 -1.36 1.11 37.35
N THR A 112 -1.89 2.14 36.69
CA THR A 112 -1.86 3.52 37.21
C THR A 112 -3.21 4.02 37.68
N GLN A 113 -4.28 3.31 37.36
CA GLN A 113 -5.67 3.71 37.56
C GLN A 113 -5.98 5.11 37.01
N LYS A 114 -5.29 5.52 35.94
CA LYS A 114 -5.50 6.79 35.26
C LYS A 114 -6.15 6.59 33.91
N LEU A 115 -7.15 7.41 33.62
CA LEU A 115 -7.72 7.54 32.29
C LEU A 115 -6.69 8.18 31.38
N GLY A 116 -6.46 7.57 30.23
CA GLY A 116 -5.48 8.01 29.26
C GLY A 116 -5.96 7.80 27.84
N ARG A 117 -5.42 8.60 26.92
CA ARG A 117 -5.72 8.50 25.48
C ARG A 117 -4.44 8.28 24.72
N MET A 118 -4.53 7.65 23.54
CA MET A 118 -3.34 7.34 22.76
C MET A 118 -2.62 8.56 22.16
N TYR A 119 -3.19 9.76 22.23
CA TYR A 119 -2.44 10.98 21.90
C TYR A 119 -1.63 11.52 23.10
N ASP A 120 -1.91 11.08 24.33
CA ASP A 120 -1.16 11.50 25.51
C ASP A 120 0.25 10.87 25.45
N PRO A 121 1.32 11.68 25.47
CA PRO A 121 2.69 11.18 25.33
C PRO A 121 3.05 10.06 26.31
N ASP A 122 2.61 10.19 27.56
CA ASP A 122 2.90 9.22 28.63
C ASP A 122 2.20 7.87 28.39
N VAL A 123 0.96 7.90 27.90
CA VAL A 123 0.17 6.70 27.60
C VAL A 123 0.74 6.00 26.37
N ALA A 124 1.02 6.74 25.30
CA ALA A 124 1.63 6.20 24.08
C ALA A 124 3.00 5.56 24.38
N ALA A 125 3.83 6.22 25.19
CA ALA A 125 5.13 5.70 25.62
C ALA A 125 5.00 4.44 26.50
N LEU A 126 4.02 4.40 27.40
CA LEU A 126 3.74 3.23 28.24
C LEU A 126 3.34 2.02 27.38
N VAL A 127 2.39 2.21 26.46
CA VAL A 127 1.93 1.15 25.54
C VAL A 127 3.08 0.67 24.67
N GLU A 128 3.88 1.57 24.09
CA GLU A 128 5.06 1.20 23.29
C GLU A 128 6.08 0.41 24.14
N LYS A 129 6.28 0.79 25.40
CA LYS A 129 7.13 0.04 26.33
C LYS A 129 6.60 -1.37 26.58
N ARG A 130 5.30 -1.54 26.83
CA ARG A 130 4.67 -2.86 27.00
C ARG A 130 4.81 -3.73 25.74
N ILE A 131 4.62 -3.15 24.55
CA ILE A 131 4.79 -3.88 23.28
C ILE A 131 6.24 -4.36 23.11
N ASN A 132 7.22 -3.54 23.47
CA ASN A 132 8.64 -3.88 23.31
C ASN A 132 9.12 -5.01 24.24
N THR A 133 8.42 -5.31 25.35
CA THR A 133 8.78 -6.45 26.22
C THR A 133 8.61 -7.79 25.50
N GLN A 134 7.78 -7.85 24.46
CA GLN A 134 7.58 -9.05 23.64
C GLN A 134 8.74 -9.33 22.66
N GLN A 135 9.82 -8.54 22.69
CA GLN A 135 11.05 -8.69 21.89
C GLN A 135 10.82 -8.81 20.36
N ARG A 136 9.76 -8.20 19.83
CA ARG A 136 9.49 -8.19 18.39
C ARG A 136 10.27 -7.07 17.69
N ASP A 137 10.94 -7.42 16.59
CA ASP A 137 11.73 -6.44 15.80
C ASP A 137 10.80 -5.43 15.08
N PRO A 138 10.87 -4.12 15.39
CA PRO A 138 9.92 -3.14 14.89
C PRO A 138 10.12 -2.84 13.39
N LEU A 139 9.03 -2.55 12.68
CA LEU A 139 9.03 -2.41 11.22
C LEU A 139 9.81 -1.20 10.71
N LEU A 140 9.77 -0.06 11.42
CA LEU A 140 10.35 1.20 10.95
C LEU A 140 11.81 1.41 11.39
N ARG A 141 12.50 0.33 11.80
CA ARG A 141 13.91 0.38 12.17
C ARG A 141 14.76 0.94 11.03
N GLY A 142 15.46 2.05 11.31
CA GLY A 142 16.29 2.77 10.34
C GLY A 142 15.51 3.62 9.33
N GLY A 143 14.20 3.75 9.48
CA GLY A 143 13.31 4.59 8.68
C GLY A 143 12.85 5.87 9.41
N SER A 144 11.77 6.46 8.92
CA SER A 144 11.07 7.61 9.52
C SER A 144 9.55 7.42 9.52
N CYS A 145 8.86 8.17 10.38
CA CYS A 145 7.40 8.21 10.41
C CYS A 145 6.85 9.63 10.57
N TYR A 146 5.67 9.88 10.02
CA TYR A 146 4.95 11.15 10.12
C TYR A 146 3.53 10.90 10.64
N LEU A 147 3.15 11.62 11.71
CA LEU A 147 1.83 11.51 12.36
C LEU A 147 1.50 10.08 12.82
N SER A 148 2.51 9.38 13.33
CA SER A 148 2.38 8.06 13.96
C SER A 148 2.14 8.22 15.47
N LEU A 149 1.43 7.28 16.09
CA LEU A 149 1.26 7.23 17.56
C LEU A 149 2.46 6.56 18.25
N PHE A 150 3.20 5.72 17.51
CA PHE A 150 4.39 5.02 18.00
C PHE A 150 5.66 5.44 17.27
N ARG A 151 6.81 5.28 17.92
CA ARG A 151 8.12 5.49 17.27
C ARG A 151 8.48 4.35 16.31
N ALA A 152 8.00 3.14 16.55
CA ALA A 152 8.18 1.97 15.69
C ALA A 152 9.67 1.66 15.38
N GLY A 153 10.55 1.90 16.34
CA GLY A 153 11.99 1.64 16.22
C GLY A 153 12.76 2.65 15.38
N THR A 154 12.16 3.79 15.02
CA THR A 154 12.87 4.91 14.40
C THR A 154 13.93 5.50 15.33
N LYS A 155 14.98 6.12 14.77
CA LYS A 155 15.97 6.85 15.58
C LYS A 155 15.32 8.09 16.18
N THR A 156 15.81 8.54 17.34
CA THR A 156 15.35 9.79 17.95
C THR A 156 15.43 10.94 16.95
N GLY A 157 14.32 11.66 16.79
CA GLY A 157 14.18 12.76 15.85
C GLY A 157 13.72 12.37 14.45
N GLU A 158 13.53 11.08 14.14
CA GLU A 158 12.98 10.58 12.84
C GLU A 158 11.49 10.21 12.93
N ALA A 159 10.90 10.26 14.11
CA ALA A 159 9.46 10.22 14.31
C ALA A 159 8.93 11.66 14.41
N HIS A 160 8.20 12.11 13.39
CA HIS A 160 7.78 13.49 13.22
C HIS A 160 6.30 13.67 13.54
N PHE A 161 5.99 14.66 14.38
CA PHE A 161 4.63 14.88 14.89
C PHE A 161 4.06 13.61 15.54
N CYS A 162 4.91 12.93 16.31
CA CYS A 162 4.59 11.72 17.06
C CYS A 162 4.44 12.12 18.53
N PRO A 163 3.37 11.73 19.24
CA PRO A 163 3.28 11.98 20.69
C PRO A 163 4.53 11.51 21.45
N ALA A 164 5.18 10.45 20.98
CA ALA A 164 6.37 9.86 21.59
C ALA A 164 7.72 10.47 21.13
N ASP A 165 7.77 11.42 20.18
CA ASP A 165 9.02 12.06 19.71
C ASP A 165 8.81 13.43 19.03
N GLN A 166 9.74 14.38 19.25
CA GLN A 166 9.65 15.78 18.78
C GLN A 166 10.08 16.00 17.31
N GLY A 167 10.58 14.97 16.62
CA GLY A 167 10.89 15.02 15.18
C GLY A 167 11.97 16.05 14.78
N TRP A 168 11.69 16.89 13.77
CA TRP A 168 12.61 17.94 13.29
C TRP A 168 12.73 19.14 14.24
N GLY A 169 11.95 19.18 15.33
CA GLY A 169 11.92 20.32 16.26
C GLY A 169 13.33 20.79 16.68
N PRO A 170 14.21 19.90 17.17
CA PRO A 170 15.58 20.26 17.54
C PRO A 170 16.41 20.79 16.36
N ALA A 171 16.34 20.15 15.19
CA ALA A 171 17.10 20.54 13.99
C ALA A 171 16.66 21.92 13.46
N LEU A 172 15.35 22.19 13.40
CA LEU A 172 14.79 23.47 13.00
C LEU A 172 15.13 24.59 13.99
N ARG A 173 15.09 24.31 15.30
CA ARG A 173 15.48 25.28 16.34
C ARG A 173 16.97 25.63 16.28
N SER A 174 17.81 24.68 15.86
CA SER A 174 19.25 24.91 15.66
C SER A 174 19.61 25.55 14.30
N ALA A 175 18.66 25.68 13.38
CA ALA A 175 18.92 26.20 12.04
C ALA A 175 19.14 27.73 12.06
N SER A 176 20.13 28.21 11.31
CA SER A 176 20.39 29.66 11.22
C SER A 176 19.25 30.41 10.52
N PRO A 177 19.03 31.71 10.80
CA PRO A 177 18.00 32.51 10.13
C PRO A 177 18.12 32.50 8.60
N LEU A 178 19.34 32.49 8.07
CA LEU A 178 19.61 32.36 6.64
C LEU A 178 19.12 31.02 6.09
N THR A 179 19.32 29.93 6.85
CA THR A 179 18.82 28.60 6.48
C THR A 179 17.29 28.60 6.41
N ILE A 180 16.62 29.20 7.38
CA ILE A 180 15.15 29.34 7.40
C ILE A 180 14.69 30.16 6.18
N CYS A 181 15.35 31.28 5.85
CA CYS A 181 15.03 32.07 4.66
C CYS A 181 15.19 31.26 3.37
N ILE A 182 16.27 30.48 3.21
CA ILE A 182 16.48 29.62 2.03
C ILE A 182 15.41 28.52 1.97
N LEU A 183 15.02 27.93 3.10
CA LEU A 183 13.93 26.95 3.17
C LEU A 183 12.60 27.56 2.71
N LEU A 184 12.28 28.79 3.14
CA LEU A 184 11.06 29.50 2.72
C LEU A 184 11.08 29.81 1.22
N ILE A 185 12.19 30.34 0.69
CA ILE A 185 12.34 30.70 -0.73
C ILE A 185 12.26 29.46 -1.63
N THR A 186 12.97 28.38 -1.27
CA THR A 186 12.97 27.14 -2.07
C THR A 186 11.59 26.46 -2.09
N ASN A 187 10.76 26.71 -1.06
CA ASN A 187 9.40 26.21 -0.94
C ASN A 187 8.32 27.26 -1.26
N ILE A 188 8.66 28.41 -1.85
CA ILE A 188 7.72 29.52 -2.12
C ILE A 188 6.45 29.06 -2.85
N TRP A 189 6.58 28.15 -3.82
CA TRP A 189 5.42 27.60 -4.54
C TRP A 189 4.54 26.70 -3.67
N SER A 190 5.14 25.97 -2.73
CA SER A 190 4.40 25.21 -1.73
C SER A 190 3.65 26.17 -0.81
N LEU A 191 4.30 27.24 -0.36
CA LEU A 191 3.70 28.26 0.49
C LEU A 191 2.55 29.00 -0.22
N ILE A 192 2.74 29.41 -1.48
CA ILE A 192 1.69 30.06 -2.30
C ILE A 192 0.51 29.12 -2.47
N ARG A 193 0.76 27.85 -2.85
CA ARG A 193 -0.29 26.84 -3.00
C ARG A 193 -1.04 26.61 -1.69
N THR A 194 -0.32 26.45 -0.59
CA THR A 194 -0.91 26.29 0.75
C THR A 194 -1.74 27.52 1.10
N GLY A 195 -1.22 28.73 0.89
CA GLY A 195 -1.97 29.98 1.09
C GLY A 195 -3.25 30.05 0.25
N ALA A 196 -3.19 29.69 -1.03
CA ALA A 196 -4.37 29.64 -1.90
C ALA A 196 -5.40 28.59 -1.43
N LEU A 197 -4.94 27.41 -0.99
CA LEU A 197 -5.82 26.39 -0.43
C LEU A 197 -6.47 26.85 0.87
N ILE A 198 -5.73 27.55 1.72
CA ILE A 198 -6.24 28.14 2.95
C ILE A 198 -7.33 29.17 2.64
N VAL A 199 -7.08 30.07 1.69
CA VAL A 199 -8.08 31.06 1.25
C VAL A 199 -9.32 30.39 0.68
N ALA A 200 -9.15 29.39 -0.19
CA ALA A 200 -10.29 28.64 -0.74
C ALA A 200 -11.09 27.93 0.38
N GLU A 201 -10.40 27.35 1.36
CA GLU A 201 -11.03 26.67 2.48
C GLU A 201 -11.73 27.63 3.43
N LEU A 202 -11.17 28.83 3.64
CA LEU A 202 -11.80 29.92 4.39
C LEU A 202 -13.11 30.35 3.71
N ILE A 203 -13.08 30.56 2.39
CA ILE A 203 -14.27 30.95 1.62
C ILE A 203 -15.36 29.86 1.71
N LEU A 204 -14.99 28.59 1.49
CA LEU A 204 -15.93 27.48 1.63
C LEU A 204 -16.51 27.41 3.05
N SER A 205 -15.66 27.48 4.07
CA SER A 205 -16.08 27.48 5.48
C SER A 205 -17.05 28.61 5.80
N LEU A 206 -16.86 29.80 5.24
CA LEU A 206 -17.78 30.93 5.42
C LEU A 206 -19.14 30.67 4.77
N VAL A 207 -19.17 30.18 3.53
CA VAL A 207 -20.41 29.81 2.83
C VAL A 207 -21.18 28.74 3.59
N ASP A 208 -20.47 27.76 4.15
CA ASP A 208 -21.10 26.67 4.89
C ASP A 208 -21.49 27.05 6.31
N CYS A 209 -20.78 27.98 6.96
CA CYS A 209 -21.21 28.58 8.22
C CYS A 209 -22.57 29.28 8.02
N VAL A 210 -22.73 30.02 6.92
CA VAL A 210 -24.01 30.65 6.54
C VAL A 210 -25.09 29.61 6.28
N ARG A 211 -24.79 28.49 5.60
CA ARG A 211 -25.78 27.40 5.42
C ARG A 211 -26.11 26.66 6.72
N GLY A 212 -25.11 26.43 7.58
CA GLY A 212 -25.27 25.76 8.87
C GLY A 212 -26.13 26.59 9.82
N LEU A 213 -25.94 27.92 9.81
CA LEU A 213 -26.83 28.88 10.48
C LEU A 213 -28.28 28.74 10.01
N MET A 214 -28.51 28.60 8.69
CA MET A 214 -29.85 28.37 8.14
C MET A 214 -30.44 26.99 8.52
N GLN A 215 -29.60 26.04 8.94
CA GLN A 215 -29.99 24.69 9.40
C GLN A 215 -29.99 24.55 10.93
N GLY A 216 -29.86 25.65 11.68
CA GLY A 216 -29.93 25.66 13.15
C GLY A 216 -28.64 25.21 13.86
N GLN A 217 -27.50 25.11 13.17
CA GLN A 217 -26.22 24.78 13.80
C GLN A 217 -25.58 25.98 14.53
N ASN A 218 -24.82 25.69 15.58
CA ASN A 218 -24.29 26.70 16.50
C ASN A 218 -23.13 27.50 15.89
N PHE A 219 -23.35 28.80 15.61
CA PHE A 219 -22.44 29.72 14.92
C PHE A 219 -21.01 29.76 15.49
N MET A 220 -20.88 29.83 16.82
CA MET A 220 -19.58 29.95 17.49
C MET A 220 -18.75 28.66 17.34
N LYS A 221 -19.40 27.49 17.23
CA LYS A 221 -18.75 26.20 16.93
C LYS A 221 -18.38 26.04 15.45
N GLU A 222 -18.88 26.87 14.53
CA GLU A 222 -18.38 26.88 13.15
C GLU A 222 -17.17 27.80 13.01
N LEU A 223 -17.21 28.98 13.64
CA LEU A 223 -16.16 30.00 13.53
C LEU A 223 -14.84 29.59 14.20
N MET A 224 -14.88 29.03 15.41
CA MET A 224 -13.68 28.63 16.18
C MET A 224 -12.88 27.49 15.53
N PHE A 225 -13.43 26.82 14.53
CA PHE A 225 -12.84 25.61 13.93
C PHE A 225 -12.21 25.85 12.56
N ILE A 226 -12.41 27.03 11.99
CA ILE A 226 -11.73 27.44 10.77
C ILE A 226 -10.19 27.33 10.93
N PRO A 227 -9.57 27.77 12.05
CA PRO A 227 -8.12 27.61 12.26
C PRO A 227 -7.69 26.15 12.39
N THR A 228 -8.48 25.31 13.08
CA THR A 228 -8.22 23.87 13.25
C THR A 228 -8.29 23.13 11.90
N ARG A 229 -9.28 23.46 11.07
CA ARG A 229 -9.46 22.92 9.72
C ARG A 229 -8.26 23.25 8.83
N VAL A 230 -7.88 24.52 8.74
CA VAL A 230 -6.74 25.00 7.96
C VAL A 230 -5.41 24.43 8.48
N GLY A 231 -5.21 24.47 9.80
CA GLY A 231 -3.97 24.08 10.46
C GLY A 231 -3.75 22.57 10.44
N ILE A 232 -4.73 21.79 10.92
CA ILE A 232 -4.58 20.34 11.12
C ILE A 232 -4.71 19.57 9.82
N THR A 233 -5.58 19.93 8.87
CA THR A 233 -5.77 19.07 7.66
C THR A 233 -4.95 19.51 6.45
N ILE A 234 -4.72 20.81 6.26
CA ILE A 234 -3.97 21.31 5.09
C ILE A 234 -2.48 21.39 5.40
N LEU A 235 -2.08 22.07 6.49
CA LEU A 235 -0.65 22.25 6.79
C LEU A 235 0.04 20.92 7.07
N THR A 236 -0.53 20.07 7.93
CA THR A 236 0.09 18.79 8.30
C THR A 236 0.30 17.90 7.07
N ARG A 237 -0.71 17.78 6.20
CA ARG A 237 -0.61 17.03 4.94
C ARG A 237 0.54 17.55 4.08
N GLU A 238 0.68 18.87 3.94
CA GLU A 238 1.77 19.45 3.17
C GLU A 238 3.13 19.22 3.85
N PHE A 239 3.22 19.33 5.18
CA PHE A 239 4.43 19.01 5.93
C PHE A 239 4.84 17.55 5.80
N CYS A 240 3.92 16.60 6.01
CA CYS A 240 4.16 15.18 5.80
C CYS A 240 4.61 14.87 4.37
N THR A 241 3.98 15.52 3.38
CA THR A 241 4.37 15.36 1.98
C THR A 241 5.77 15.90 1.70
N MET A 242 6.13 17.05 2.27
CA MET A 242 7.47 17.64 2.12
C MET A 242 8.52 16.80 2.83
N GLY A 243 8.27 16.39 4.07
CA GLY A 243 9.14 15.55 4.87
C GLY A 243 9.40 14.21 4.20
N ALA A 244 8.35 13.49 3.78
CA ALA A 244 8.49 12.24 3.06
C ALA A 244 9.36 12.37 1.80
N LYS A 245 9.24 13.48 1.05
CA LYS A 245 10.11 13.75 -0.11
C LYS A 245 11.57 13.99 0.28
N VAL A 246 11.82 14.64 1.40
CA VAL A 246 13.18 14.81 1.95
C VAL A 246 13.74 13.45 2.32
N ASP A 247 12.98 12.60 2.99
CA ASP A 247 13.43 11.26 3.39
C ASP A 247 13.65 10.30 2.22
N ILE A 248 12.82 10.40 1.17
CA ILE A 248 13.05 9.72 -0.10
C ILE A 248 14.41 10.11 -0.69
N THR A 249 14.73 11.41 -0.61
CA THR A 249 15.98 11.99 -1.12
C THR A 249 17.17 11.60 -0.25
N ARG A 250 16.97 11.45 1.06
CA ARG A 250 17.95 10.90 2.02
C ARG A 250 18.17 9.39 1.81
N GLY A 251 17.21 8.70 1.20
CA GLY A 251 17.28 7.28 0.87
C GLY A 251 16.94 6.36 2.06
N LEU A 252 16.05 6.77 2.97
CA LEU A 252 15.66 5.91 4.08
C LEU A 252 15.03 4.58 3.58
N PRO A 253 15.34 3.43 4.20
CA PRO A 253 14.83 2.13 3.76
C PRO A 253 13.30 2.02 3.84
N ILE A 254 12.68 2.67 4.82
CA ILE A 254 11.23 2.66 5.01
C ILE A 254 10.76 4.03 5.51
N ILE A 255 9.63 4.50 4.99
CA ILE A 255 9.00 5.77 5.36
C ILE A 255 7.52 5.52 5.58
N TYR A 256 6.99 5.88 6.74
CA TYR A 256 5.55 5.81 7.04
C TYR A 256 4.94 7.20 7.09
N VAL A 257 3.78 7.38 6.47
CA VAL A 257 3.05 8.66 6.45
C VAL A 257 1.58 8.40 6.76
N ASN A 258 1.06 9.00 7.82
CA ASN A 258 -0.37 9.04 8.09
C ASN A 258 -1.01 10.35 7.58
N LEU A 259 -2.13 10.24 6.86
CA LEU A 259 -2.88 11.37 6.30
C LEU A 259 -4.26 11.47 6.97
N LEU A 260 -4.32 12.24 8.06
CA LEU A 260 -5.48 12.40 8.96
C LEU A 260 -6.70 13.12 8.35
N GLY A 261 -6.55 13.74 7.17
CA GLY A 261 -7.50 14.74 6.70
C GLY A 261 -8.94 14.23 6.49
N TYR A 262 -9.12 12.96 6.15
CA TYR A 262 -10.45 12.38 5.96
C TYR A 262 -11.10 12.05 7.31
N ASP A 263 -10.41 11.31 8.18
CA ASP A 263 -10.82 10.96 9.54
C ASP A 263 -11.38 12.17 10.33
N GLU A 264 -10.63 13.27 10.36
CA GLU A 264 -11.05 14.53 11.03
C GLU A 264 -12.38 15.09 10.48
N GLN A 265 -12.58 15.02 9.17
CA GLN A 265 -13.82 15.53 8.57
C GLN A 265 -14.98 14.55 8.72
N ALA A 266 -14.68 13.25 8.70
CA ALA A 266 -15.66 12.20 8.86
C ALA A 266 -16.25 12.21 10.28
N HIS A 267 -15.42 12.36 11.32
CA HIS A 267 -15.89 12.53 12.70
C HIS A 267 -16.87 13.70 12.86
N ARG A 268 -16.61 14.83 12.19
CA ARG A 268 -17.44 16.03 12.35
C ARG A 268 -18.68 16.05 11.47
N ARG A 269 -18.56 15.68 10.20
CA ARG A 269 -19.62 15.89 9.20
C ARG A 269 -20.25 14.58 8.72
N GLY A 270 -19.73 13.46 9.19
CA GLY A 270 -20.08 12.13 8.72
C GLY A 270 -19.19 11.68 7.55
N PRO A 271 -18.88 10.38 7.45
CA PRO A 271 -18.00 9.82 6.42
C PRO A 271 -18.54 10.00 4.98
N ARG A 272 -19.86 10.14 4.84
CA ARG A 272 -20.55 10.31 3.54
C ARG A 272 -20.63 11.77 3.08
N SER A 273 -20.20 12.71 3.91
CA SER A 273 -20.35 14.14 3.63
C SER A 273 -19.55 14.60 2.41
N ALA A 274 -20.06 15.62 1.74
CA ALA A 274 -19.36 16.26 0.62
C ALA A 274 -17.99 16.83 1.03
N PHE A 275 -17.84 17.21 2.31
CA PHE A 275 -16.59 17.74 2.88
C PHE A 275 -15.55 16.65 3.09
N ALA A 276 -15.90 15.55 3.75
CA ALA A 276 -15.00 14.41 3.90
C ALA A 276 -14.49 13.95 2.52
N HIS A 277 -15.39 13.84 1.53
CA HIS A 277 -15.04 13.48 0.15
C HIS A 277 -14.28 14.58 -0.62
N TRP A 278 -14.35 15.85 -0.22
CA TRP A 278 -13.59 16.93 -0.83
C TRP A 278 -12.12 16.87 -0.40
N VAL A 279 -11.83 16.60 0.88
CA VAL A 279 -10.46 16.49 1.39
C VAL A 279 -9.68 15.35 0.72
N LEU A 280 -10.37 14.28 0.29
CA LEU A 280 -9.77 13.19 -0.49
C LEU A 280 -9.04 13.66 -1.75
N LYS A 281 -9.43 14.79 -2.36
CA LYS A 281 -8.68 15.36 -3.51
C LYS A 281 -7.30 15.84 -3.10
N GLY A 282 -7.20 16.48 -1.93
CA GLY A 282 -5.92 16.94 -1.38
C GLY A 282 -5.02 15.77 -0.99
N ILE A 283 -5.61 14.71 -0.42
CA ILE A 283 -4.93 13.46 -0.09
C ILE A 283 -4.42 12.76 -1.37
N ASP A 284 -5.25 12.59 -2.39
CA ASP A 284 -4.89 11.98 -3.68
C ASP A 284 -3.70 12.70 -4.35
N ASP A 285 -3.69 14.03 -4.30
CA ASP A 285 -2.58 14.84 -4.84
C ASP A 285 -1.31 14.77 -3.97
N ALA A 286 -1.43 14.68 -2.64
CA ALA A 286 -0.30 14.43 -1.74
C ALA A 286 0.35 13.06 -2.05
N VAL A 287 -0.46 12.00 -2.15
CA VAL A 287 -0.03 10.67 -2.60
C VAL A 287 0.65 10.75 -3.97
N ALA A 288 0.10 11.51 -4.90
CA ALA A 288 0.68 11.71 -6.23
C ALA A 288 2.07 12.37 -6.20
N ARG A 289 2.31 13.31 -5.28
CA ARG A 289 3.62 13.97 -5.11
C ARG A 289 4.63 13.03 -4.49
N ILE A 290 4.25 12.30 -3.44
CA ILE A 290 5.11 11.31 -2.77
C ILE A 290 5.50 10.22 -3.77
N TRP A 291 4.53 9.67 -4.50
CA TRP A 291 4.77 8.62 -5.49
C TRP A 291 5.72 9.06 -6.60
N ARG A 292 5.56 10.30 -7.11
CA ARG A 292 6.48 10.85 -8.12
C ARG A 292 7.90 11.04 -7.59
N ALA A 293 8.04 11.45 -6.34
CA ALA A 293 9.35 11.58 -5.71
C ALA A 293 10.00 10.21 -5.51
N ALA A 294 9.23 9.22 -5.05
CA ALA A 294 9.68 7.83 -4.86
C ALA A 294 10.27 7.25 -6.16
N HIS A 295 9.56 7.37 -7.27
CA HIS A 295 9.99 6.87 -8.58
C HIS A 295 11.06 7.73 -9.26
N ALA A 296 11.32 8.93 -8.74
CA ALA A 296 12.41 9.79 -9.19
C ALA A 296 13.70 9.59 -8.37
N SER A 297 13.64 8.86 -7.25
CA SER A 297 14.79 8.62 -6.38
C SER A 297 15.88 7.82 -7.11
N ASP A 298 17.13 8.19 -6.86
CA ASP A 298 18.32 7.50 -7.38
C ASP A 298 19.15 6.85 -6.26
N ARG A 299 18.66 6.91 -5.01
CA ARG A 299 19.31 6.32 -3.84
C ARG A 299 18.78 4.94 -3.50
N ARG A 300 17.49 4.71 -3.68
CA ARG A 300 16.80 3.43 -3.45
C ARG A 300 15.68 3.24 -4.45
N HIS A 301 15.28 1.99 -4.64
CA HIS A 301 14.11 1.65 -5.43
C HIS A 301 12.87 1.61 -4.52
N TYR A 302 12.12 2.72 -4.47
CA TYR A 302 10.94 2.81 -3.64
C TYR A 302 9.70 2.18 -4.28
N ASP A 303 8.98 1.39 -3.49
CA ASP A 303 7.57 1.13 -3.70
C ASP A 303 6.71 1.98 -2.77
N VAL A 304 5.48 2.22 -3.19
CA VAL A 304 4.50 3.00 -2.45
C VAL A 304 3.27 2.13 -2.26
N TRP A 305 2.95 1.80 -1.01
CA TRP A 305 1.75 1.07 -0.61
C TRP A 305 0.83 2.04 0.10
N ILE A 306 -0.45 2.01 -0.27
CA ILE A 306 -1.46 2.90 0.27
C ILE A 306 -2.50 2.02 0.97
N PHE A 307 -2.88 2.32 2.19
CA PHE A 307 -3.89 1.54 2.91
C PHE A 307 -4.73 2.46 3.80
N SER A 308 -5.88 1.98 4.23
CA SER A 308 -6.63 2.56 5.34
C SER A 308 -6.41 1.67 6.56
N ASP A 309 -6.26 2.29 7.72
CA ASP A 309 -6.15 1.57 8.99
C ASP A 309 -7.51 1.14 9.52
N HIS A 310 -8.56 1.92 9.33
CA HIS A 310 -9.95 1.53 9.57
C HIS A 310 -10.89 2.36 8.70
N GLY A 311 -12.18 2.06 8.73
CA GLY A 311 -13.22 2.95 8.24
C GLY A 311 -13.90 3.74 9.35
N GLN A 312 -14.97 4.45 8.99
CA GLN A 312 -15.88 5.06 9.96
C GLN A 312 -17.32 4.72 9.60
N GLU A 313 -18.14 4.53 10.62
CA GLU A 313 -19.59 4.48 10.48
C GLU A 313 -20.20 5.88 10.47
N GLN A 314 -21.36 6.01 9.83
CA GLN A 314 -22.22 7.17 10.02
C GLN A 314 -23.01 6.98 11.31
N THR A 315 -22.83 7.86 12.29
CA THR A 315 -23.34 7.64 13.65
C THR A 315 -24.26 8.75 14.13
N LEU A 316 -25.06 8.44 15.16
CA LEU A 316 -25.80 9.43 15.96
C LEU A 316 -25.17 9.57 17.35
N PRO A 317 -24.91 10.80 17.83
CA PRO A 317 -24.50 11.02 19.21
C PRO A 317 -25.59 10.61 20.20
N TYR A 318 -25.22 9.78 21.17
CA TYR A 318 -26.10 9.35 22.27
C TYR A 318 -26.76 10.55 22.98
N GLU A 319 -25.97 11.59 23.27
CA GLU A 319 -26.45 12.79 23.97
C GLU A 319 -27.47 13.59 23.15
N GLU A 320 -27.36 13.60 21.82
CA GLU A 320 -28.36 14.24 20.95
C GLU A 320 -29.66 13.44 20.88
N LEU A 321 -29.57 12.10 20.90
CA LEU A 321 -30.72 11.22 20.84
C LEU A 321 -31.50 11.18 22.16
N HIS A 322 -30.79 11.12 23.29
CA HIS A 322 -31.40 10.92 24.61
C HIS A 322 -31.47 12.19 25.47
N GLY A 323 -30.89 13.31 25.03
CA GLY A 323 -30.90 14.58 25.76
C GLY A 323 -30.06 14.60 27.03
N ARG A 324 -29.30 13.54 27.32
CA ARG A 324 -28.39 13.39 28.46
C ARG A 324 -27.16 12.57 28.07
N SER A 325 -26.04 12.73 28.79
CA SER A 325 -24.84 11.95 28.49
C SER A 325 -24.99 10.49 28.93
N LEU A 326 -24.20 9.58 28.34
CA LEU A 326 -24.16 8.18 28.78
C LEU A 326 -23.77 8.07 30.26
N GLY A 327 -22.83 8.91 30.72
CA GLY A 327 -22.42 8.93 32.13
C GLY A 327 -23.56 9.31 33.06
N ASP A 328 -24.39 10.29 32.68
CA ASP A 328 -25.56 10.68 33.48
C ASP A 328 -26.60 9.56 33.52
N ALA A 329 -26.87 8.93 32.37
CA ALA A 329 -27.80 7.80 32.28
C ALA A 329 -27.34 6.61 33.15
N LEU A 330 -26.06 6.24 33.06
CA LEU A 330 -25.49 5.18 33.88
C LEU A 330 -25.48 5.55 35.37
N SER A 331 -25.18 6.80 35.73
CA SER A 331 -25.24 7.25 37.13
C SER A 331 -26.64 7.12 37.71
N GLU A 332 -27.67 7.45 36.93
CA GLU A 332 -29.07 7.37 37.34
C GLU A 332 -29.51 5.91 37.53
N ILE A 333 -29.29 5.06 36.53
CA ILE A 333 -29.71 3.64 36.55
C ILE A 333 -28.96 2.85 37.62
N LEU A 334 -27.66 3.11 37.77
CA LEU A 334 -26.81 2.41 38.74
C LEU A 334 -26.87 3.05 40.15
N SER A 335 -27.58 4.16 40.34
CA SER A 335 -27.74 4.79 41.67
C SER A 335 -28.50 3.92 42.67
N GLY A 336 -29.27 2.93 42.20
CA GLY A 336 -29.95 1.92 43.01
C GLY A 336 -29.03 0.83 43.57
N LEU A 337 -27.78 0.72 43.06
CA LEU A 337 -26.73 -0.11 43.65
C LEU A 337 -26.12 0.61 44.86
N THR A 338 -25.64 -0.09 45.89
CA THR A 338 -25.31 0.45 47.23
C THR A 338 -24.05 1.35 47.30
N LYS A 339 -24.07 2.45 46.54
CA LYS A 339 -23.41 3.76 46.69
C LYS A 339 -23.59 4.43 45.32
N PRO A 340 -24.34 5.55 45.19
CA PRO A 340 -24.45 6.23 43.91
C PRO A 340 -23.04 6.62 43.47
N PRO A 341 -22.57 6.15 42.31
CA PRO A 341 -21.21 6.41 41.89
C PRO A 341 -21.06 7.92 41.63
N LYS A 342 -20.03 8.54 42.23
CA LYS A 342 -19.48 9.75 41.62
C LYS A 342 -18.71 9.29 40.40
N ILE A 343 -19.37 9.22 39.24
CA ILE A 343 -18.67 9.15 37.96
C ILE A 343 -17.87 10.44 37.86
N GLU A 344 -16.54 10.35 37.92
CA GLU A 344 -15.73 11.51 37.57
C GLU A 344 -16.09 11.92 36.14
N PRO A 345 -16.46 13.19 35.89
CA PRO A 345 -16.77 13.66 34.54
C PRO A 345 -15.56 13.53 33.61
N GLY A 346 -15.37 12.35 33.05
CA GLY A 346 -14.32 12.02 32.10
C GLY A 346 -14.67 12.55 30.72
N GLN A 347 -14.64 13.87 30.54
CA GLN A 347 -14.46 14.53 29.24
C GLN A 347 -15.43 14.14 28.10
N SER A 348 -16.75 14.02 28.33
CA SER A 348 -17.72 13.86 27.22
C SER A 348 -17.93 15.13 26.37
N ARG A 349 -17.48 16.30 26.84
CA ARG A 349 -17.85 17.60 26.24
C ARG A 349 -17.03 18.05 25.02
N ARG A 350 -15.90 17.43 24.69
CA ARG A 350 -15.04 17.85 23.58
C ARG A 350 -14.57 16.65 22.75
N GLY A 351 -14.89 16.66 21.46
CA GLY A 351 -14.36 15.70 20.49
C GLY A 351 -12.82 15.78 20.40
N VAL A 352 -12.20 14.68 19.96
CA VAL A 352 -10.73 14.45 19.94
C VAL A 352 -9.94 15.55 19.19
N GLN A 353 -10.62 16.29 18.30
CA GLN A 353 -10.05 17.25 17.34
C GLN A 353 -9.45 18.51 17.97
N LEU A 354 -10.10 19.08 19.00
CA LEU A 354 -9.61 20.29 19.67
C LEU A 354 -8.32 20.04 20.46
N GLU A 355 -8.09 18.79 20.87
CA GLU A 355 -6.92 18.40 21.66
C GLU A 355 -5.76 17.89 20.81
N ARG A 356 -6.00 17.38 19.59
CA ARG A 356 -4.94 17.11 18.58
C ARG A 356 -4.15 18.37 18.20
N ALA A 357 -4.70 19.57 18.42
CA ALA A 357 -3.96 20.83 18.28
C ALA A 357 -2.74 20.93 19.22
N ARG A 358 -2.74 20.23 20.36
CA ARG A 358 -1.63 20.18 21.33
C ARG A 358 -0.36 19.54 20.75
N LEU A 359 -0.47 18.63 19.77
CA LEU A 359 0.68 18.05 19.04
C LEU A 359 1.52 19.10 18.31
N PHE A 360 0.99 20.32 18.11
CA PHE A 360 1.63 21.41 17.40
C PHE A 360 2.09 22.56 18.32
N GLY A 361 2.15 22.34 19.64
CA GLY A 361 2.80 23.26 20.59
C GLY A 361 2.03 24.55 20.88
N SER A 362 0.70 24.52 20.89
CA SER A 362 -0.13 25.68 21.20
C SER A 362 -0.19 25.98 22.71
N GLU A 363 0.91 26.45 23.30
CA GLU A 363 0.96 26.94 24.69
C GLU A 363 0.03 28.15 24.93
N TRP A 364 -0.42 28.86 23.87
CA TRP A 364 -1.32 30.01 24.03
C TRP A 364 -2.75 29.63 24.43
N MET A 365 -3.14 28.35 24.30
CA MET A 365 -4.42 27.85 24.81
C MET A 365 -4.37 27.48 26.30
N ASP A 366 -3.18 27.46 26.92
CA ASP A 366 -3.00 27.11 28.35
C ASP A 366 -3.46 28.22 29.31
N LYS A 367 -3.90 29.38 28.80
CA LYS A 367 -4.38 30.48 29.66
C LYS A 367 -5.82 30.32 30.17
N VAL A 368 -6.51 29.24 29.81
CA VAL A 368 -7.88 28.97 30.27
C VAL A 368 -8.07 27.50 30.64
N GLU A 369 -7.31 26.98 31.61
CA GLU A 369 -7.83 25.94 32.53
C GLU A 369 -6.96 25.83 33.78
N LEU A 370 -7.65 25.91 34.92
CA LEU A 370 -7.17 26.09 36.30
C LEU A 370 -6.61 24.79 36.92
N GLU A 371 -5.69 24.99 37.86
CA GLU A 371 -5.48 24.21 39.10
C GLU A 371 -5.38 22.67 38.99
N ARG A 372 -4.14 22.17 38.95
CA ARG A 372 -3.81 20.81 39.37
C ARG A 372 -3.79 20.75 40.90
N THR A 373 -4.80 20.16 41.53
CA THR A 373 -4.71 19.68 42.92
C THR A 373 -3.92 18.37 42.96
N PRO A 374 -2.98 18.19 43.91
CA PRO A 374 -2.30 16.93 44.12
C PRO A 374 -3.06 16.08 45.14
N GLU A 375 -3.49 14.86 44.81
CA GLU A 375 -3.97 13.93 45.83
C GLU A 375 -3.38 12.50 45.75
N LYS A 376 -2.69 12.22 46.85
CA LYS A 376 -2.63 11.04 47.75
C LYS A 376 -2.84 9.61 47.21
N ASN A 377 -1.87 8.78 47.61
CA ASN A 377 -1.90 7.33 47.67
C ASN A 377 -3.03 6.77 48.55
N GLY A 378 -3.67 5.70 48.07
CA GLY A 378 -4.33 4.66 48.88
C GLY A 378 -5.85 4.59 48.74
N SER A 379 -6.37 3.39 48.40
CA SER A 379 -7.78 2.97 48.21
C SER A 379 -8.23 2.88 46.74
N LYS A 380 -9.00 1.82 46.40
CA LYS A 380 -9.59 1.59 45.07
C LYS A 380 -10.23 2.89 44.54
N THR A 381 -9.89 3.22 43.29
CA THR A 381 -10.33 4.38 42.51
C THR A 381 -11.85 4.40 42.31
N PRO A 382 -12.47 5.57 42.09
CA PRO A 382 -13.91 5.67 41.81
C PRO A 382 -14.30 4.98 40.49
N LEU A 383 -15.61 4.72 40.32
CA LEU A 383 -16.21 4.23 39.08
C LEU A 383 -15.75 5.10 37.91
N ALA A 384 -15.20 4.47 36.86
CA ALA A 384 -14.67 5.19 35.69
C ALA A 384 -15.40 4.74 34.42
N LEU A 385 -15.63 5.70 33.53
CA LEU A 385 -16.25 5.48 32.23
C LEU A 385 -15.34 6.05 31.15
N THR A 386 -15.01 5.25 30.13
CA THR A 386 -14.53 5.78 28.85
C THR A 386 -15.62 5.67 27.82
N ALA A 387 -15.83 6.75 27.07
CA ALA A 387 -16.87 6.85 26.05
C ALA A 387 -16.31 7.67 24.88
N LEU A 388 -15.55 7.01 24.00
CA LEU A 388 -14.98 7.63 22.80
C LEU A 388 -15.42 6.83 21.57
N GLY A 389 -16.13 7.48 20.67
CA GLY A 389 -16.71 6.82 19.50
C GLY A 389 -17.81 5.81 19.87
N PRO A 390 -17.93 4.69 19.15
CA PRO A 390 -18.99 3.70 19.31
C PRO A 390 -18.66 2.62 20.36
N LEU A 391 -17.53 2.73 21.09
CA LEU A 391 -17.16 1.80 22.15
C LEU A 391 -16.99 2.57 23.46
N ALA A 392 -17.74 2.16 24.49
CA ALA A 392 -17.60 2.65 25.84
C ALA A 392 -17.22 1.50 26.80
N MET A 393 -16.50 1.81 27.85
CA MET A 393 -16.03 0.84 28.83
C MET A 393 -16.29 1.36 30.24
N LEU A 394 -16.97 0.55 31.05
CA LEU A 394 -17.24 0.82 32.46
C LEU A 394 -16.26 0.04 33.33
N TYR A 395 -15.63 0.70 34.29
CA TYR A 395 -14.57 0.15 35.13
C TYR A 395 -14.88 0.32 36.61
N ASN A 396 -14.37 -0.60 37.43
CA ASN A 396 -14.44 -0.57 38.88
C ASN A 396 -15.88 -0.55 39.41
N LEU A 397 -16.81 -1.22 38.71
CA LEU A 397 -18.20 -1.32 39.18
C LEU A 397 -18.28 -2.34 40.30
N ASP A 398 -18.80 -1.91 41.46
CA ASP A 398 -19.19 -2.81 42.53
C ASP A 398 -20.61 -3.32 42.24
N ILE A 399 -20.75 -4.64 42.07
CA ILE A 399 -22.00 -5.27 41.63
C ILE A 399 -22.81 -5.89 42.78
N ASP A 400 -22.33 -5.82 44.03
CA ASP A 400 -23.00 -6.30 45.25
C ASP A 400 -23.79 -7.62 45.03
N ASP A 401 -25.09 -7.66 45.37
CA ASP A 401 -26.00 -8.80 45.20
C ASP A 401 -26.56 -8.94 43.76
N HIS A 402 -26.24 -8.01 42.85
CA HIS A 402 -26.73 -8.06 41.47
C HIS A 402 -25.87 -8.97 40.60
N SER A 403 -26.52 -9.74 39.73
CA SER A 403 -25.79 -10.48 38.70
C SER A 403 -25.26 -9.52 37.62
N ARG A 404 -24.12 -9.86 36.99
CA ARG A 404 -23.62 -9.10 35.84
C ARG A 404 -24.64 -9.06 34.68
N GLU A 405 -25.46 -10.11 34.58
CA GLU A 405 -26.55 -10.19 33.61
C GLU A 405 -27.62 -9.13 33.88
N ASP A 406 -28.02 -8.94 35.14
CA ASP A 406 -28.97 -7.89 35.52
C ASP A 406 -28.41 -6.49 35.22
N VAL A 407 -27.12 -6.26 35.50
CA VAL A 407 -26.45 -4.98 35.17
C VAL A 407 -26.42 -4.75 33.67
N ALA A 408 -26.03 -5.75 32.88
CA ALA A 408 -26.01 -5.64 31.42
C ALA A 408 -27.42 -5.38 30.86
N ARG A 409 -28.45 -6.07 31.39
CA ARG A 409 -29.85 -5.83 31.05
C ARG A 409 -30.26 -4.38 31.32
N MET A 410 -30.01 -3.86 32.52
CA MET A 410 -30.35 -2.47 32.87
C MET A 410 -29.68 -1.45 31.93
N ILE A 411 -28.41 -1.66 31.58
CA ILE A 411 -27.69 -0.76 30.66
C ILE A 411 -28.32 -0.80 29.25
N VAL A 412 -28.74 -1.96 28.76
CA VAL A 412 -29.37 -2.06 27.44
C VAL A 412 -30.79 -1.50 27.45
N GLU A 413 -31.61 -1.90 28.41
CA GLU A 413 -33.05 -1.61 28.41
C GLU A 413 -33.36 -0.20 28.93
N GLU A 414 -32.61 0.31 29.91
CA GLU A 414 -32.87 1.61 30.52
C GLU A 414 -31.91 2.69 30.01
N ALA A 415 -30.63 2.34 29.81
CA ALA A 415 -29.65 3.26 29.22
C ALA A 415 -29.67 3.22 27.69
N HIS A 416 -30.47 2.35 27.07
CA HIS A 416 -30.63 2.27 25.61
C HIS A 416 -29.30 2.03 24.86
N VAL A 417 -28.37 1.30 25.48
CA VAL A 417 -27.13 0.89 24.82
C VAL A 417 -27.41 -0.34 23.94
N PRO A 418 -27.01 -0.37 22.66
CA PRO A 418 -27.38 -1.45 21.74
C PRO A 418 -26.89 -2.86 22.14
N LEU A 419 -25.66 -2.95 22.67
CA LEU A 419 -25.06 -4.21 23.09
C LEU A 419 -24.10 -3.97 24.26
N VAL A 420 -24.20 -4.82 25.28
CA VAL A 420 -23.25 -4.86 26.41
C VAL A 420 -22.66 -6.25 26.51
N LEU A 421 -21.33 -6.33 26.55
CA LEU A 421 -20.58 -7.56 26.75
C LEU A 421 -19.80 -7.52 28.06
N TYR A 422 -19.66 -8.68 28.70
CA TYR A 422 -18.86 -8.84 29.91
C TYR A 422 -18.33 -10.27 30.02
N ARG A 423 -17.22 -10.43 30.75
CA ARG A 423 -16.72 -11.74 31.17
C ARG A 423 -17.56 -12.27 32.32
N VAL A 424 -17.98 -13.53 32.25
CA VAL A 424 -18.69 -14.20 33.35
C VAL A 424 -17.85 -14.20 34.63
N ASP A 425 -16.56 -14.56 34.50
CA ASP A 425 -15.55 -14.41 35.56
C ASP A 425 -14.49 -13.36 35.16
N PRO A 426 -14.48 -12.18 35.80
CA PRO A 426 -13.52 -11.11 35.52
C PRO A 426 -12.09 -11.44 35.98
N ASN A 427 -11.87 -12.54 36.69
CA ASN A 427 -10.54 -12.99 37.11
C ASN A 427 -9.95 -14.13 36.26
N SER A 428 -10.76 -14.78 35.41
CA SER A 428 -10.32 -15.85 34.50
C SER A 428 -10.27 -15.42 33.03
N ASP A 429 -9.09 -15.43 32.41
CA ASP A 429 -8.89 -15.04 31.01
C ASP A 429 -9.58 -15.95 30.00
N SER A 430 -9.86 -17.20 30.38
CA SER A 430 -10.62 -18.17 29.59
C SER A 430 -12.12 -18.13 29.88
N SER A 431 -12.59 -17.17 30.68
CA SER A 431 -14.01 -17.00 30.97
C SER A 431 -14.80 -16.83 29.67
N PRO A 432 -15.96 -17.49 29.54
CA PRO A 432 -16.90 -17.17 28.46
C PRO A 432 -17.31 -15.70 28.54
N VAL A 433 -17.64 -15.15 27.36
CA VAL A 433 -18.13 -13.78 27.20
C VAL A 433 -19.63 -13.86 26.99
N HIS A 434 -20.38 -13.27 27.92
CA HIS A 434 -21.82 -13.12 27.84
C HIS A 434 -22.17 -11.66 27.57
N GLY A 435 -23.42 -11.40 27.23
CA GLY A 435 -23.91 -10.07 27.04
C GLY A 435 -25.42 -9.96 27.09
N TRP A 436 -25.89 -8.74 26.87
CA TRP A 436 -27.29 -8.44 26.66
C TRP A 436 -27.42 -7.50 25.46
N TRP A 437 -28.48 -7.71 24.68
CA TRP A 437 -28.88 -6.83 23.58
C TRP A 437 -30.40 -6.78 23.52
N LYS A 438 -30.97 -6.03 22.56
CA LYS A 438 -32.42 -5.78 22.51
C LYS A 438 -33.31 -7.03 22.40
N HIS A 439 -32.76 -8.18 21.99
CA HIS A 439 -33.49 -9.44 21.88
C HIS A 439 -33.25 -10.40 23.06
N GLY A 440 -32.50 -9.98 24.09
CA GLY A 440 -32.30 -10.72 25.33
C GLY A 440 -30.83 -11.03 25.64
N PRO A 441 -30.54 -12.13 26.36
CA PRO A 441 -29.16 -12.53 26.67
C PRO A 441 -28.42 -13.06 25.43
N VAL A 442 -27.11 -12.90 25.43
CA VAL A 442 -26.20 -13.26 24.33
C VAL A 442 -24.99 -14.03 24.88
N ARG A 443 -24.53 -15.04 24.13
CA ARG A 443 -23.31 -15.81 24.39
C ARG A 443 -22.41 -15.78 23.16
N LEU A 444 -21.15 -15.40 23.34
CA LEU A 444 -20.17 -15.43 22.26
C LEU A 444 -19.26 -16.66 22.39
N PRO A 445 -18.99 -17.38 21.28
CA PRO A 445 -19.26 -17.00 19.88
C PRO A 445 -20.64 -17.41 19.32
N GLU A 446 -21.46 -18.16 20.07
CA GLU A 446 -22.66 -18.84 19.56
C GLU A 446 -23.68 -17.90 18.90
N ASP A 447 -24.02 -16.80 19.58
CA ASP A 447 -25.02 -15.82 19.12
C ASP A 447 -24.39 -14.69 18.28
N GLY A 448 -23.06 -14.72 18.10
CA GLY A 448 -22.31 -13.63 17.47
C GLY A 448 -22.70 -13.40 16.01
N ARG A 449 -23.08 -14.45 15.26
CA ARG A 449 -23.53 -14.30 13.86
C ARG A 449 -24.81 -13.49 13.77
N GLU A 450 -25.73 -13.68 14.71
CA GLU A 450 -26.97 -12.90 14.80
C GLU A 450 -26.66 -11.43 15.12
N LEU A 451 -25.76 -11.19 16.08
CA LEU A 451 -25.32 -9.83 16.45
C LEU A 451 -24.67 -9.06 15.32
N MET A 452 -23.91 -9.73 14.45
CA MET A 452 -23.17 -9.08 13.36
C MET A 452 -24.01 -8.97 12.09
N GLY A 453 -24.96 -9.89 11.88
CA GLY A 453 -25.79 -9.96 10.69
C GLY A 453 -25.03 -10.45 9.45
N ASP A 454 -25.79 -10.86 8.43
CA ASP A 454 -25.24 -11.49 7.22
C ASP A 454 -24.47 -10.51 6.32
N GLU A 455 -24.75 -9.21 6.44
CA GLU A 455 -24.12 -8.15 5.62
C GLU A 455 -22.76 -7.70 6.17
N HIS A 456 -22.37 -8.12 7.39
CA HIS A 456 -21.07 -7.76 7.93
C HIS A 456 -19.95 -8.48 7.13
N PRO A 457 -18.90 -7.78 6.70
CA PRO A 457 -17.89 -8.36 5.80
C PRO A 457 -16.97 -9.39 6.48
N TYR A 458 -16.80 -9.31 7.80
CA TYR A 458 -15.88 -10.16 8.57
C TYR A 458 -16.44 -10.61 9.94
N PRO A 459 -17.62 -11.25 9.97
CA PRO A 459 -18.35 -11.48 11.21
C PRO A 459 -17.57 -12.39 12.17
N ASP A 460 -17.01 -13.51 11.68
CA ASP A 460 -16.26 -14.45 12.54
C ASP A 460 -15.02 -13.81 13.16
N GLN A 461 -14.29 -13.00 12.39
CA GLN A 461 -13.09 -12.33 12.87
C GLN A 461 -13.43 -11.23 13.88
N ALA A 462 -14.50 -10.47 13.62
CA ALA A 462 -14.96 -9.43 14.53
C ALA A 462 -15.49 -10.03 15.85
N ILE A 463 -16.26 -11.12 15.81
CA ILE A 463 -16.69 -11.86 17.01
C ILE A 463 -15.48 -12.34 17.81
N SER A 464 -14.52 -12.99 17.14
CA SER A 464 -13.30 -13.46 17.80
C SER A 464 -12.50 -12.32 18.42
N ASP A 465 -12.39 -11.18 17.75
CA ASP A 465 -11.69 -10.01 18.27
C ASP A 465 -12.48 -9.38 19.43
N MET A 466 -13.82 -9.30 19.39
CA MET A 466 -14.65 -8.80 20.50
C MET A 466 -14.50 -9.66 21.77
N ILE A 467 -14.46 -10.98 21.64
CA ILE A 467 -14.19 -11.91 22.75
C ILE A 467 -12.79 -11.62 23.33
N SER A 468 -11.77 -11.58 22.48
CA SER A 468 -10.38 -11.32 22.89
C SER A 468 -10.22 -9.94 23.53
N LEU A 469 -11.00 -8.95 23.07
CA LEU A 469 -11.00 -7.60 23.61
C LEU A 469 -11.56 -7.53 25.03
N CYS A 470 -12.59 -8.33 25.36
CA CYS A 470 -13.11 -8.44 26.71
C CYS A 470 -12.08 -9.04 27.69
N SER A 471 -11.11 -9.81 27.18
CA SER A 471 -9.99 -10.35 27.96
C SER A 471 -8.74 -9.46 27.95
N HIS A 472 -8.79 -8.27 27.35
CA HIS A 472 -7.65 -7.36 27.34
C HIS A 472 -7.34 -6.88 28.78
N PRO A 473 -6.07 -6.76 29.21
CA PRO A 473 -5.71 -6.35 30.59
C PRO A 473 -6.26 -4.99 31.02
N ASP A 474 -6.48 -4.10 30.05
CA ASP A 474 -7.08 -2.77 30.25
C ASP A 474 -8.57 -2.67 29.83
N ALA A 475 -9.24 -3.80 29.59
CA ALA A 475 -10.67 -3.83 29.26
C ALA A 475 -11.53 -3.35 30.45
N GLY A 476 -12.70 -2.79 30.15
CA GLY A 476 -13.70 -2.51 31.19
C GLY A 476 -14.35 -3.78 31.71
N ASP A 477 -14.96 -3.68 32.90
CA ASP A 477 -15.85 -4.71 33.44
C ASP A 477 -17.02 -4.97 32.48
N PHE A 478 -17.56 -3.88 31.92
CA PHE A 478 -18.62 -3.93 30.91
C PHE A 478 -18.17 -3.17 29.67
N MET A 479 -18.22 -3.85 28.53
CA MET A 479 -17.90 -3.32 27.21
C MET A 479 -19.21 -2.97 26.51
N MET A 480 -19.45 -1.69 26.27
CA MET A 480 -20.68 -1.15 25.69
C MET A 480 -20.46 -0.77 24.22
N TYR A 481 -21.20 -1.39 23.32
CA TYR A 481 -21.10 -1.20 21.88
C TYR A 481 -22.29 -0.40 21.37
N GLY A 482 -22.01 0.66 20.61
CA GLY A 482 -23.01 1.51 19.95
C GLY A 482 -23.60 0.90 18.67
N TRP A 483 -23.27 -0.34 18.33
CA TRP A 483 -23.79 -1.00 17.13
C TRP A 483 -23.97 -2.50 17.31
N CYS A 484 -25.06 -3.01 16.75
CA CYS A 484 -25.31 -4.41 16.41
C CYS A 484 -26.18 -4.47 15.13
N SER A 485 -26.29 -5.64 14.50
CA SER A 485 -26.96 -5.88 13.21
C SER A 485 -28.40 -5.36 13.12
N SER A 486 -29.04 -5.26 14.27
CA SER A 486 -30.44 -4.95 14.40
C SER A 486 -30.74 -3.44 14.40
N GLU A 487 -29.72 -2.59 14.50
CA GLU A 487 -29.85 -1.13 14.55
C GLU A 487 -29.85 -0.50 13.15
N GLU A 488 -30.82 0.38 12.88
CA GLU A 488 -30.90 1.11 11.61
C GLU A 488 -29.73 2.10 11.44
N GLN A 489 -29.25 2.68 12.56
CA GLN A 489 -28.14 3.61 12.56
C GLN A 489 -27.23 3.41 13.79
N PRO A 490 -25.92 3.22 13.60
CA PRO A 490 -24.96 3.10 14.71
C PRO A 490 -24.97 4.33 15.64
N LEU A 491 -24.81 4.09 16.95
CA LEU A 491 -24.64 5.11 17.97
C LEU A 491 -23.15 5.37 18.27
N THR A 492 -22.85 6.60 18.64
CA THR A 492 -21.57 6.99 19.25
C THR A 492 -21.80 7.63 20.60
N PHE A 493 -20.93 7.33 21.56
CA PHE A 493 -20.98 7.88 22.91
C PHE A 493 -20.20 9.21 23.02
N ALA A 494 -19.58 9.65 21.92
CA ALA A 494 -18.98 10.98 21.77
C ALA A 494 -19.80 11.85 20.80
N MET A 495 -19.70 13.17 20.93
CA MET A 495 -20.40 14.15 20.07
C MET A 495 -19.81 14.22 18.64
N GLU A 496 -20.07 13.20 17.83
CA GLU A 496 -19.48 12.98 16.52
C GLU A 496 -20.51 12.39 15.52
N ASN A 497 -20.43 12.79 14.24
CA ASN A 497 -21.29 12.32 13.16
C ASN A 497 -20.70 11.12 12.39
N GLY A 498 -19.41 10.91 12.54
CA GLY A 498 -18.73 9.70 12.11
C GLY A 498 -17.96 9.14 13.30
N SER A 499 -17.91 7.83 13.45
CA SER A 499 -17.16 7.24 14.56
C SER A 499 -16.56 5.91 14.17
N HIS A 500 -15.55 5.51 14.93
CA HIS A 500 -14.89 4.23 14.78
C HIS A 500 -14.35 3.74 16.13
N GLY A 501 -13.97 2.46 16.20
CA GLY A 501 -13.35 1.82 17.35
C GLY A 501 -14.06 0.56 17.83
N ALA A 502 -15.24 0.26 17.26
CA ALA A 502 -16.03 -0.93 17.56
C ALA A 502 -15.98 -1.92 16.38
N ALA A 503 -17.07 -2.70 16.21
CA ALA A 503 -17.19 -3.79 15.26
C ALA A 503 -18.16 -3.47 14.09
N GLY A 504 -18.40 -2.19 13.78
CA GLY A 504 -19.25 -1.81 12.66
C GLY A 504 -18.73 -2.30 11.29
N PRO A 505 -19.61 -2.57 10.32
CA PRO A 505 -19.23 -3.14 9.03
C PRO A 505 -18.31 -2.23 8.21
N ASN A 506 -18.51 -0.91 8.21
CA ASN A 506 -17.62 0.04 7.54
C ASN A 506 -16.36 0.31 8.37
N GLU A 507 -16.44 0.34 9.70
CA GLU A 507 -15.28 0.48 10.60
C GLU A 507 -14.25 -0.63 10.35
N THR A 508 -14.73 -1.87 10.20
CA THR A 508 -13.90 -3.06 9.97
C THR A 508 -13.61 -3.32 8.48
N HIS A 509 -14.12 -2.49 7.56
CA HIS A 509 -13.87 -2.64 6.12
C HIS A 509 -12.88 -1.62 5.58
N ALA A 510 -11.61 -1.81 5.94
CA ALA A 510 -10.50 -1.06 5.39
C ALA A 510 -10.07 -1.58 4.00
N PHE A 511 -9.05 -0.97 3.41
CA PHE A 511 -8.48 -1.40 2.14
C PHE A 511 -6.95 -1.36 2.12
N ALA A 512 -6.36 -2.16 1.24
CA ALA A 512 -4.96 -2.05 0.86
C ALA A 512 -4.82 -1.91 -0.66
N LEU A 513 -4.09 -0.89 -1.11
CA LEU A 513 -3.83 -0.57 -2.51
C LEU A 513 -2.33 -0.70 -2.78
N MET A 514 -1.94 -1.80 -3.41
CA MET A 514 -0.53 -2.21 -3.58
C MET A 514 -0.23 -2.63 -5.03
N PRO A 515 1.04 -2.61 -5.45
CA PRO A 515 1.43 -3.21 -6.73
C PRO A 515 1.00 -4.69 -6.83
N GLU A 516 0.52 -5.11 -8.00
CA GLU A 516 -0.01 -6.46 -8.27
C GLU A 516 1.02 -7.59 -8.09
N ASP A 517 2.30 -7.22 -8.06
CA ASP A 517 3.41 -8.12 -7.77
C ASP A 517 3.63 -8.41 -6.27
N ILE A 518 2.83 -7.79 -5.38
CA ILE A 518 2.82 -8.07 -3.94
C ILE A 518 1.66 -9.03 -3.65
N GLN A 519 1.99 -10.28 -3.31
CA GLN A 519 0.99 -11.30 -2.96
C GLN A 519 0.78 -11.39 -1.43
N PRO A 520 -0.46 -11.62 -0.98
CA PRO A 520 -0.74 -11.90 0.42
C PRO A 520 -0.02 -13.17 0.90
N PRO A 521 0.27 -13.30 2.20
CA PRO A 521 0.81 -14.53 2.77
C PRO A 521 -0.14 -15.72 2.62
N ASP A 522 -1.43 -15.49 2.80
CA ASP A 522 -2.51 -16.48 2.67
C ASP A 522 -3.57 -15.98 1.67
N PRO A 523 -3.57 -16.49 0.42
CA PRO A 523 -4.58 -16.15 -0.56
C PRO A 523 -6.00 -16.66 -0.21
N GLY A 524 -6.13 -17.62 0.71
CA GLY A 524 -7.39 -18.30 1.02
C GLY A 524 -8.37 -17.46 1.84
N LEU A 525 -7.88 -16.46 2.59
CA LEU A 525 -8.71 -15.61 3.45
C LEU A 525 -9.50 -14.53 2.70
N GLY A 526 -9.05 -14.12 1.52
CA GLY A 526 -9.72 -13.09 0.71
C GLY A 526 -9.58 -11.65 1.21
N TYR A 527 -8.89 -11.40 2.33
CA TYR A 527 -8.59 -10.07 2.88
C TYR A 527 -7.18 -10.01 3.49
N TRP A 528 -6.68 -8.80 3.71
CA TRP A 528 -5.44 -8.52 4.42
C TRP A 528 -5.68 -8.14 5.87
N ARG A 529 -4.77 -8.49 6.78
CA ARG A 529 -4.64 -7.86 8.10
C ARG A 529 -3.39 -6.96 8.18
N PRO A 530 -3.28 -6.08 9.19
CA PRO A 530 -2.07 -5.29 9.41
C PRO A 530 -0.80 -6.16 9.57
N GLN A 531 -0.93 -7.34 10.19
CA GLN A 531 0.16 -8.31 10.32
C GLN A 531 0.63 -8.87 8.97
N ASP A 532 -0.26 -9.01 7.99
CA ASP A 532 0.09 -9.47 6.64
C ASP A 532 0.86 -8.38 5.89
N LEU A 533 0.40 -7.13 5.99
CA LEU A 533 1.12 -5.97 5.45
C LEU A 533 2.51 -5.87 6.05
N ARG A 534 2.64 -6.04 7.37
CA ARG A 534 3.92 -6.11 8.07
C ARG A 534 4.83 -7.19 7.50
N SER A 535 4.30 -8.40 7.35
CA SER A 535 5.07 -9.56 6.90
C SER A 535 5.53 -9.38 5.45
N ALA A 536 4.65 -8.87 4.59
CA ALA A 536 4.97 -8.52 3.21
C ALA A 536 6.03 -7.41 3.15
N ALA A 537 5.89 -6.35 3.95
CA ALA A 537 6.83 -5.22 3.99
C ALA A 537 8.24 -5.68 4.38
N ARG A 538 8.36 -6.52 5.41
CA ARG A 538 9.66 -7.10 5.81
C ARG A 538 10.25 -7.99 4.73
N ALA A 539 9.43 -8.82 4.09
CA ALA A 539 9.90 -9.69 3.00
C ALA A 539 10.41 -8.85 1.81
N TYR A 540 9.69 -7.78 1.46
CA TYR A 540 10.08 -6.83 0.42
C TYR A 540 11.40 -6.12 0.76
N LEU A 541 11.55 -5.59 1.97
CA LEU A 541 12.76 -4.88 2.41
C LEU A 541 14.00 -5.80 2.51
N ARG A 542 13.81 -7.10 2.76
CA ARG A 542 14.91 -8.09 2.70
C ARG A 542 15.24 -8.53 1.27
N GLY A 543 14.44 -8.17 0.27
CA GLY A 543 14.57 -8.68 -1.10
C GLY A 543 14.39 -10.20 -1.20
N ALA A 544 13.66 -10.79 -0.26
CA ALA A 544 13.75 -12.23 0.07
C ALA A 544 12.60 -13.09 -0.48
N ARG A 545 11.64 -12.53 -1.24
CA ARG A 545 10.54 -13.34 -1.79
C ARG A 545 10.70 -13.49 -3.32
N PRO A 546 10.76 -14.72 -3.85
CA PRO A 546 10.51 -14.94 -5.27
C PRO A 546 9.16 -14.32 -5.60
N MET A 547 9.10 -13.66 -6.74
CA MET A 547 7.88 -13.12 -7.30
C MET A 547 7.13 -14.28 -7.92
N LYS A 548 6.59 -15.18 -7.08
CA LYS A 548 5.96 -16.41 -7.51
C LYS A 548 4.84 -16.06 -8.49
N LEU A 549 4.92 -16.67 -9.67
CA LEU A 549 3.79 -16.82 -10.57
C LEU A 549 3.07 -18.08 -10.09
N ASP A 550 1.82 -17.97 -9.65
CA ASP A 550 1.07 -19.02 -8.94
C ASP A 550 1.33 -20.43 -9.50
N GLU A 551 1.87 -21.33 -8.67
CA GLU A 551 2.15 -22.74 -9.00
C GLU A 551 0.86 -23.57 -9.22
N HIS A 552 -0.32 -22.99 -8.91
CA HIS A 552 -1.63 -23.66 -8.98
C HIS A 552 -2.64 -22.90 -9.85
N ARG A 553 -2.25 -22.58 -11.08
CA ARG A 553 -3.23 -22.10 -12.07
C ARG A 553 -4.03 -23.29 -12.59
N ALA A 554 -5.36 -23.22 -12.48
CA ALA A 554 -6.24 -24.09 -13.25
C ALA A 554 -5.85 -24.04 -14.75
N PRO A 555 -5.92 -25.15 -15.49
CA PRO A 555 -5.47 -25.22 -16.87
C PRO A 555 -6.11 -24.10 -17.70
N GLN A 556 -5.30 -23.13 -18.10
CA GLN A 556 -5.78 -21.99 -18.86
C GLN A 556 -5.89 -22.37 -20.32
N LYS A 557 -7.04 -22.09 -20.94
CA LYS A 557 -7.21 -22.21 -22.40
C LYS A 557 -6.25 -21.31 -23.18
N THR A 558 -5.78 -20.24 -22.55
CA THR A 558 -4.88 -19.23 -23.13
C THR A 558 -3.46 -19.38 -22.59
N LEU A 559 -2.46 -19.27 -23.48
CA LEU A 559 -1.04 -19.17 -23.14
C LEU A 559 -0.58 -17.72 -23.31
N ARG A 560 0.11 -17.14 -22.33
CA ARG A 560 0.66 -15.79 -22.36
C ARG A 560 2.15 -15.79 -22.65
N ILE A 561 2.53 -15.11 -23.73
CA ILE A 561 3.92 -15.02 -24.19
C ILE A 561 4.40 -13.57 -24.09
N MET A 562 5.63 -13.38 -23.63
CA MET A 562 6.31 -12.09 -23.58
C MET A 562 7.63 -12.15 -24.34
N THR A 563 7.89 -11.15 -25.19
CA THR A 563 9.26 -10.84 -25.65
C THR A 563 9.70 -9.50 -25.10
N TYR A 564 10.94 -9.40 -24.63
CA TYR A 564 11.44 -8.21 -23.96
C TYR A 564 12.97 -8.07 -24.06
N ASN A 565 13.43 -7.07 -24.80
CA ASN A 565 14.82 -6.63 -24.77
C ASN A 565 15.07 -5.88 -23.44
N VAL A 566 15.94 -6.42 -22.60
CA VAL A 566 16.17 -5.92 -21.22
C VAL A 566 17.35 -4.97 -21.11
N HIS A 567 18.06 -4.69 -22.20
CA HIS A 567 19.18 -3.77 -22.25
C HIS A 567 20.21 -4.03 -21.13
N SER A 568 20.65 -5.28 -20.97
CA SER A 568 21.55 -5.73 -19.90
C SER A 568 21.05 -5.42 -18.48
N CYS A 569 19.73 -5.43 -18.30
CA CYS A 569 19.04 -5.00 -17.08
C CYS A 569 19.40 -3.56 -16.64
N GLN A 570 19.92 -2.73 -17.55
CA GLN A 570 20.28 -1.34 -17.30
C GLN A 570 19.11 -0.42 -17.65
N GLY A 571 18.49 0.12 -16.60
CA GLY A 571 17.37 1.03 -16.77
C GLY A 571 17.76 2.40 -17.35
N MET A 572 16.74 3.18 -17.70
CA MET A 572 16.87 4.57 -18.21
C MET A 572 17.41 5.57 -17.18
N ASP A 573 17.59 5.13 -15.93
CA ASP A 573 18.29 5.85 -14.87
C ASP A 573 19.80 5.52 -14.80
N GLY A 574 20.28 4.62 -15.67
CA GLY A 574 21.65 4.14 -15.75
C GLY A 574 21.96 3.00 -14.79
N THR A 575 20.95 2.50 -14.07
CA THR A 575 21.14 1.56 -12.96
C THR A 575 20.86 0.12 -13.39
N LEU A 576 21.77 -0.81 -13.05
CA LEU A 576 21.73 -2.22 -13.42
C LEU A 576 20.88 -3.08 -12.44
N SER A 577 19.59 -3.29 -12.70
CA SER A 577 18.69 -3.97 -11.76
C SER A 577 17.90 -5.11 -12.41
N PRO A 578 18.36 -6.37 -12.31
CA PRO A 578 17.58 -7.54 -12.73
C PRO A 578 16.27 -7.67 -11.94
N GLN A 579 16.26 -7.29 -10.66
CA GLN A 579 15.05 -7.24 -9.85
C GLN A 579 13.97 -6.36 -10.53
N ARG A 580 14.33 -5.18 -11.04
CA ARG A 580 13.39 -4.29 -11.74
C ARG A 580 12.77 -4.96 -12.97
N ILE A 581 13.56 -5.72 -13.73
CA ILE A 581 13.09 -6.50 -14.88
C ILE A 581 12.16 -7.64 -14.43
N ALA A 582 12.55 -8.42 -13.42
CA ALA A 582 11.71 -9.46 -12.84
C ALA A 582 10.36 -8.89 -12.38
N ARG A 583 10.35 -7.70 -11.78
CA ARG A 583 9.11 -7.02 -11.37
C ARG A 583 8.21 -6.66 -12.53
N VAL A 584 8.77 -6.17 -13.64
CA VAL A 584 8.00 -5.96 -14.87
C VAL A 584 7.36 -7.27 -15.31
N ILE A 585 8.13 -8.34 -15.40
CA ILE A 585 7.65 -9.65 -15.86
C ILE A 585 6.55 -10.19 -14.94
N ALA A 586 6.77 -10.17 -13.62
CA ALA A 586 5.84 -10.68 -12.61
C ALA A 586 4.47 -9.96 -12.65
N ARG A 587 4.42 -8.64 -12.88
CA ARG A 587 3.16 -7.89 -12.99
C ARG A 587 2.26 -8.34 -14.16
N TYR A 588 2.83 -8.93 -15.20
CA TYR A 588 2.06 -9.41 -16.35
C TYR A 588 1.87 -10.93 -16.37
N ARG A 589 2.52 -11.66 -15.46
CA ARG A 589 2.39 -13.12 -15.30
C ARG A 589 2.41 -13.92 -16.62
N PRO A 590 3.43 -13.75 -17.48
CA PRO A 590 3.57 -14.55 -18.68
C PRO A 590 3.97 -16.00 -18.35
N ASP A 591 3.55 -16.93 -19.21
CA ASP A 591 3.91 -18.34 -19.09
C ASP A 591 5.25 -18.64 -19.77
N VAL A 592 5.55 -17.90 -20.84
CA VAL A 592 6.85 -17.93 -21.53
C VAL A 592 7.39 -16.51 -21.69
N VAL A 593 8.66 -16.32 -21.36
CA VAL A 593 9.37 -15.06 -21.47
C VAL A 593 10.63 -15.23 -22.30
N ALA A 594 10.73 -14.46 -23.36
CA ALA A 594 11.92 -14.41 -24.19
C ALA A 594 12.64 -13.09 -23.99
N LEU A 595 13.88 -13.19 -23.56
CA LEU A 595 14.71 -12.06 -23.18
C LEU A 595 15.85 -11.91 -24.17
N GLN A 596 16.15 -10.67 -24.53
CA GLN A 596 17.31 -10.31 -25.33
C GLN A 596 18.24 -9.40 -24.52
N GLU A 597 19.52 -9.38 -24.89
CA GLU A 597 20.56 -8.54 -24.30
C GLU A 597 20.91 -8.82 -22.83
N LEU A 598 21.06 -10.09 -22.45
CA LEU A 598 21.47 -10.47 -21.09
C LEU A 598 22.99 -10.58 -20.95
N ASP A 599 23.54 -9.98 -19.90
CA ASP A 599 24.93 -10.18 -19.49
C ASP A 599 25.06 -11.40 -18.56
N VAL A 600 26.07 -12.23 -18.80
CA VAL A 600 26.48 -13.32 -17.91
C VAL A 600 27.97 -13.16 -17.61
N LYS A 601 28.31 -12.90 -16.35
CA LYS A 601 29.68 -12.72 -15.84
C LYS A 601 30.50 -11.59 -16.49
N ARG A 602 29.85 -10.65 -17.17
CA ARG A 602 30.51 -9.49 -17.80
C ARG A 602 31.02 -8.51 -16.72
N LYS A 603 32.21 -7.92 -16.93
CA LYS A 603 32.73 -6.88 -16.03
C LYS A 603 31.78 -5.69 -15.87
N ARG A 604 31.09 -5.29 -16.95
CA ARG A 604 30.14 -4.17 -16.91
C ARG A 604 28.91 -4.43 -16.03
N SER A 605 28.55 -5.70 -15.80
CA SER A 605 27.47 -6.12 -14.91
C SER A 605 27.95 -6.56 -13.53
N GLY A 606 29.24 -6.33 -13.21
CA GLY A 606 29.83 -6.75 -11.93
C GLY A 606 29.98 -8.26 -11.79
N GLY A 607 30.04 -9.01 -12.89
CA GLY A 607 30.17 -10.47 -12.86
C GLY A 607 28.85 -11.21 -12.64
N LEU A 608 27.71 -10.54 -12.70
CA LEU A 608 26.40 -11.14 -12.46
C LEU A 608 25.96 -12.06 -13.61
N ASP A 609 25.35 -13.19 -13.28
CA ASP A 609 24.56 -14.00 -14.21
C ASP A 609 23.11 -13.50 -14.20
N GLN A 610 22.76 -12.67 -15.19
CA GLN A 610 21.44 -12.05 -15.22
C GLN A 610 20.33 -13.05 -15.57
N ALA A 611 20.62 -14.02 -16.43
CA ALA A 611 19.65 -15.03 -16.85
C ALA A 611 19.22 -15.89 -15.64
N GLU A 612 20.19 -16.44 -14.92
CA GLU A 612 19.97 -17.24 -13.72
C GLU A 612 19.32 -16.42 -12.59
N ARG A 613 19.72 -15.16 -12.44
CA ARG A 613 19.12 -14.28 -11.42
C ARG A 613 17.64 -14.02 -11.69
N LEU A 614 17.26 -13.77 -12.95
CA LEU A 614 15.86 -13.56 -13.34
C LEU A 614 15.05 -14.84 -13.16
N ALA A 615 15.59 -15.99 -13.57
CA ALA A 615 14.99 -17.31 -13.41
C ALA A 615 14.61 -17.59 -11.95
N ARG A 616 15.56 -17.39 -11.01
CA ARG A 616 15.34 -17.55 -9.57
C ARG A 616 14.30 -16.58 -9.00
N LEU A 617 14.32 -15.31 -9.44
CA LEU A 617 13.37 -14.31 -8.95
C LEU A 617 11.94 -14.59 -9.42
N LEU A 618 11.79 -15.21 -10.59
CA LEU A 618 10.49 -15.52 -11.22
C LEU A 618 10.03 -16.96 -10.97
N ALA A 619 10.85 -17.79 -10.31
CA ALA A 619 10.63 -19.23 -10.15
C ALA A 619 10.36 -19.94 -11.50
N MET A 620 11.22 -19.67 -12.48
CA MET A 620 11.14 -20.25 -13.83
C MET A 620 12.44 -20.98 -14.19
N ASP A 621 12.33 -21.99 -15.06
CA ASP A 621 13.48 -22.58 -15.74
C ASP A 621 14.05 -21.63 -16.78
N VAL A 622 15.34 -21.76 -17.11
CA VAL A 622 16.03 -20.88 -18.06
C VAL A 622 16.89 -21.62 -19.07
N HIS A 623 16.76 -21.25 -20.34
CA HIS A 623 17.63 -21.68 -21.42
C HIS A 623 18.32 -20.47 -22.07
N PHE A 624 19.61 -20.30 -21.77
CA PHE A 624 20.43 -19.19 -22.26
C PHE A 624 21.33 -19.60 -23.44
N GLN A 625 21.37 -18.75 -24.47
CA GLN A 625 22.27 -18.86 -25.62
C GLN A 625 23.22 -17.65 -25.67
N PRO A 626 24.54 -17.85 -25.41
CA PRO A 626 25.51 -16.78 -25.61
C PRO A 626 25.73 -16.53 -27.11
N ALA A 627 25.55 -15.29 -27.54
CA ALA A 627 25.92 -14.81 -28.86
C ALA A 627 27.37 -14.29 -28.88
N ILE A 628 27.81 -13.65 -27.78
CA ILE A 628 29.22 -13.36 -27.50
C ILE A 628 29.71 -14.30 -26.39
N ASN A 629 30.92 -14.84 -26.56
CA ASN A 629 31.64 -15.60 -25.55
C ASN A 629 33.12 -15.18 -25.55
N LEU A 630 33.53 -14.37 -24.57
CA LEU A 630 34.89 -13.86 -24.42
C LEU A 630 35.42 -14.26 -23.03
N LYS A 631 36.30 -15.28 -22.99
CA LYS A 631 36.74 -15.93 -21.74
C LYS A 631 35.54 -16.45 -20.94
N GLU A 632 35.33 -15.93 -19.72
CA GLU A 632 34.19 -16.26 -18.87
C GLU A 632 32.99 -15.33 -19.09
N GLU A 633 33.15 -14.25 -19.85
CA GLU A 633 32.11 -13.28 -20.11
C GLU A 633 31.22 -13.71 -21.28
N ARG A 634 29.91 -13.70 -21.08
CA ARG A 634 28.91 -14.09 -22.07
C ARG A 634 27.84 -13.01 -22.21
N TYR A 635 27.29 -12.90 -23.42
CA TYR A 635 26.16 -12.01 -23.71
C TYR A 635 25.25 -12.66 -24.74
N GLY A 636 23.94 -12.59 -24.55
CA GLY A 636 22.99 -13.19 -25.49
C GLY A 636 21.55 -13.23 -24.99
N ASP A 637 20.82 -14.22 -25.47
CA ASP A 637 19.36 -14.29 -25.36
C ASP A 637 18.94 -15.48 -24.50
N ALA A 638 17.77 -15.40 -23.86
CA ALA A 638 17.23 -16.48 -23.03
C ALA A 638 15.74 -16.71 -23.28
N ILE A 639 15.28 -17.93 -23.00
CA ILE A 639 13.87 -18.24 -22.79
C ILE A 639 13.70 -18.72 -21.34
N LEU A 640 12.72 -18.14 -20.65
CA LEU A 640 12.29 -18.53 -19.30
C LEU A 640 10.84 -19.03 -19.35
N THR A 641 10.54 -20.10 -18.62
CA THR A 641 9.17 -20.62 -18.49
C THR A 641 9.02 -21.47 -17.23
N HIS A 642 7.79 -21.59 -16.72
CA HIS A 642 7.45 -22.54 -15.65
C HIS A 642 6.80 -23.83 -16.19
N LEU A 643 6.58 -23.91 -17.51
CA LEU A 643 6.00 -25.08 -18.16
C LEU A 643 7.05 -26.15 -18.45
N PRO A 644 6.67 -27.43 -18.59
CA PRO A 644 7.58 -28.46 -19.06
C PRO A 644 8.23 -28.05 -20.38
N VAL A 645 9.56 -28.02 -20.40
CA VAL A 645 10.35 -27.47 -21.51
C VAL A 645 11.51 -28.40 -21.89
N LYS A 646 11.76 -28.48 -23.19
CA LYS A 646 12.87 -29.22 -23.77
C LYS A 646 13.67 -28.32 -24.71
N LEU A 647 14.97 -28.19 -24.45
CA LEU A 647 15.89 -27.51 -25.36
C LEU A 647 16.08 -28.35 -26.65
N ILE A 648 15.78 -27.76 -27.81
CA ILE A 648 15.94 -28.44 -29.11
C ILE A 648 17.24 -28.02 -29.79
N LYS A 649 17.51 -26.70 -29.85
CA LYS A 649 18.70 -26.15 -30.48
C LYS A 649 19.05 -24.78 -29.91
N LYS A 650 20.35 -24.48 -29.86
CA LYS A 650 20.88 -23.13 -29.67
C LYS A 650 22.07 -22.94 -30.61
N GLY A 651 22.24 -21.75 -31.18
CA GLY A 651 23.30 -21.54 -32.17
C GLY A 651 23.47 -20.09 -32.61
N ILE A 652 24.62 -19.83 -33.23
CA ILE A 652 24.95 -18.55 -33.86
C ILE A 652 24.30 -18.46 -35.24
N LEU A 653 23.73 -17.31 -35.57
CA LEU A 653 23.17 -17.00 -36.87
C LEU A 653 24.24 -16.37 -37.79
N PRO A 654 24.06 -16.43 -39.12
CA PRO A 654 25.03 -15.84 -40.05
C PRO A 654 25.26 -14.35 -39.77
N GLY A 655 26.52 -13.95 -39.71
CA GLY A 655 26.92 -12.54 -39.60
C GLY A 655 26.75 -11.77 -40.92
N PRO A 656 27.17 -10.49 -40.95
CA PRO A 656 27.13 -9.69 -42.16
C PRO A 656 27.95 -10.33 -43.29
N PRO A 657 27.57 -10.11 -44.56
CA PRO A 657 28.35 -10.62 -45.69
C PRO A 657 29.80 -10.10 -45.62
N LYS A 658 30.77 -10.99 -45.86
CA LYS A 658 32.19 -10.61 -45.88
C LYS A 658 32.40 -9.54 -46.95
N GLY A 659 32.75 -8.32 -46.54
CA GLY A 659 33.22 -7.29 -47.47
C GLY A 659 34.58 -7.69 -48.04
N LYS A 660 34.91 -7.23 -49.25
CA LYS A 660 36.30 -7.28 -49.75
C LYS A 660 37.15 -6.37 -48.86
N GLY A 661 37.77 -6.93 -47.80
CA GLY A 661 38.78 -6.26 -46.98
C GLY A 661 38.40 -5.79 -45.57
N ARG A 662 37.17 -5.98 -45.09
CA ARG A 662 36.81 -5.64 -43.69
C ARG A 662 36.86 -6.89 -42.80
N LEU A 663 37.82 -6.95 -41.87
CA LEU A 663 37.85 -7.96 -40.81
C LEU A 663 36.63 -7.78 -39.89
N PHE A 664 36.07 -8.91 -39.43
CA PHE A 664 35.02 -8.94 -38.41
C PHE A 664 35.51 -8.21 -37.15
N ASN A 665 34.80 -7.16 -36.73
CA ASN A 665 35.10 -6.46 -35.50
C ASN A 665 34.04 -6.83 -34.46
N PRO A 666 34.35 -7.67 -33.46
CA PRO A 666 33.38 -8.08 -32.43
C PRO A 666 32.73 -6.92 -31.66
N ALA A 667 33.35 -5.72 -31.66
CA ALA A 667 32.79 -4.52 -31.05
C ALA A 667 31.81 -3.76 -31.97
N ALA A 668 31.83 -4.00 -33.29
CA ALA A 668 30.96 -3.35 -34.28
C ALA A 668 29.99 -4.31 -34.99
N ASP A 669 30.29 -5.61 -35.01
CA ASP A 669 29.59 -6.67 -35.75
C ASP A 669 29.03 -7.75 -34.80
N GLU A 670 28.69 -7.38 -33.55
CA GLU A 670 28.19 -8.25 -32.47
C GLU A 670 27.46 -9.51 -33.01
N PRO A 671 28.02 -10.72 -32.82
CA PRO A 671 27.42 -11.94 -33.33
C PRO A 671 26.00 -12.12 -32.76
N ARG A 672 25.10 -12.63 -33.58
CA ARG A 672 23.70 -12.88 -33.21
C ARG A 672 23.42 -14.37 -33.13
N GLY A 673 22.46 -14.77 -32.31
CA GLY A 673 22.09 -16.16 -32.11
C GLY A 673 20.59 -16.38 -32.04
N ALA A 674 20.22 -17.64 -31.88
CA ALA A 674 18.85 -18.03 -31.57
C ALA A 674 18.84 -19.20 -30.59
N VAL A 675 17.78 -19.26 -29.79
CA VAL A 675 17.47 -20.38 -28.90
C VAL A 675 16.09 -20.93 -29.25
N TRP A 676 16.01 -22.25 -29.39
CA TRP A 676 14.79 -22.97 -29.75
C TRP A 676 14.48 -24.02 -28.69
N VAL A 677 13.31 -23.86 -28.08
CA VAL A 677 12.75 -24.80 -27.11
C VAL A 677 11.41 -25.34 -27.60
N GLU A 678 11.07 -26.54 -27.15
CA GLU A 678 9.74 -27.12 -27.23
C GLU A 678 9.11 -27.05 -25.84
N ILE A 679 7.92 -26.49 -25.73
CA ILE A 679 7.13 -26.49 -24.48
C ILE A 679 5.91 -27.39 -24.63
N GLU A 680 5.42 -27.90 -23.50
CA GLU A 680 4.14 -28.60 -23.42
C GLU A 680 3.09 -27.73 -22.72
N HIS A 681 1.93 -27.54 -23.38
CA HIS A 681 0.79 -26.81 -22.81
C HIS A 681 -0.52 -27.50 -23.19
N ASN A 682 -1.28 -27.97 -22.20
CA ASN A 682 -2.53 -28.72 -22.39
C ASN A 682 -2.39 -29.90 -23.40
N GLY A 683 -1.28 -30.64 -23.33
CA GLY A 683 -0.96 -31.76 -24.23
C GLY A 683 -0.47 -31.36 -25.64
N ASN A 684 -0.44 -30.07 -25.96
CA ASN A 684 0.12 -29.58 -27.22
C ASN A 684 1.61 -29.28 -27.08
N ARG A 685 2.40 -29.72 -28.07
CA ARG A 685 3.81 -29.32 -28.22
C ARG A 685 3.92 -28.07 -29.07
N ILE A 686 4.54 -27.03 -28.52
CA ILE A 686 4.68 -25.72 -29.16
C ILE A 686 6.16 -25.40 -29.29
N GLN A 687 6.59 -25.05 -30.50
CA GLN A 687 7.97 -24.71 -30.83
C GLN A 687 8.18 -23.20 -30.66
N ILE A 688 9.11 -22.80 -29.80
CA ILE A 688 9.39 -21.39 -29.49
C ILE A 688 10.84 -21.07 -29.83
N ILE A 689 11.04 -20.08 -30.71
CA ILE A 689 12.35 -19.60 -31.13
C ILE A 689 12.49 -18.13 -30.75
N ASN A 690 13.48 -17.83 -29.90
CA ASN A 690 13.86 -16.47 -29.54
C ASN A 690 15.15 -16.07 -30.26
N THR A 691 15.21 -14.83 -30.77
CA THR A 691 16.40 -14.28 -31.44
C THR A 691 16.49 -12.76 -31.30
N HIS A 692 17.70 -12.23 -31.44
CA HIS A 692 17.97 -10.80 -31.63
C HIS A 692 18.71 -10.62 -32.97
N LEU A 693 18.12 -9.94 -33.94
CA LEU A 693 18.70 -9.76 -35.28
C LEU A 693 19.69 -8.59 -35.36
N GLY A 694 20.59 -8.65 -36.35
CA GLY A 694 21.62 -7.64 -36.58
C GLY A 694 21.09 -6.27 -37.00
N LEU A 695 21.97 -5.27 -36.99
CA LEU A 695 21.58 -3.88 -37.29
C LEU A 695 21.58 -3.58 -38.79
N SER A 696 22.32 -4.33 -39.60
CA SER A 696 22.40 -4.12 -41.05
C SER A 696 21.36 -4.95 -41.80
N ARG A 697 20.73 -4.35 -42.83
CA ARG A 697 19.71 -5.04 -43.65
C ARG A 697 20.23 -6.34 -44.28
N ALA A 698 21.45 -6.32 -44.81
CA ALA A 698 22.04 -7.48 -45.49
C ALA A 698 22.28 -8.65 -44.53
N GLU A 699 22.72 -8.35 -43.30
CA GLU A 699 22.85 -9.34 -42.24
C GLU A 699 21.49 -9.90 -41.83
N ARG A 700 20.51 -9.03 -41.53
CA ARG A 700 19.18 -9.49 -41.10
C ARG A 700 18.52 -10.41 -42.11
N LEU A 701 18.62 -10.11 -43.42
CA LEU A 701 18.08 -10.99 -44.46
C LEU A 701 18.74 -12.37 -44.45
N ARG A 702 20.07 -12.45 -44.30
CA ARG A 702 20.77 -13.75 -44.18
C ARG A 702 20.35 -14.51 -42.91
N GLN A 703 20.11 -13.80 -41.82
CA GLN A 703 19.65 -14.38 -40.56
C GLN A 703 18.21 -14.91 -40.67
N VAL A 704 17.31 -14.14 -41.29
CA VAL A 704 15.94 -14.58 -41.60
C VAL A 704 15.95 -15.82 -42.49
N ASP A 705 16.82 -15.86 -43.51
CA ASP A 705 16.93 -17.00 -44.43
C ASP A 705 17.41 -18.26 -43.71
N ALA A 706 18.38 -18.09 -42.79
CA ALA A 706 18.83 -19.19 -41.94
C ALA A 706 17.71 -19.68 -41.02
N LEU A 707 16.97 -18.78 -40.37
CA LEU A 707 15.85 -19.10 -39.48
C LEU A 707 14.70 -19.81 -40.20
N LEU A 708 14.45 -19.48 -41.48
CA LEU A 708 13.47 -20.17 -42.32
C LEU A 708 13.98 -21.53 -42.85
N GLY A 709 15.30 -21.76 -42.80
CA GLY A 709 15.95 -22.93 -43.36
C GLY A 709 15.80 -24.23 -42.54
N PRO A 710 16.43 -25.33 -43.00
CA PRO A 710 16.29 -26.67 -42.43
C PRO A 710 16.91 -26.82 -41.03
N GLU A 711 17.73 -25.86 -40.60
CA GLU A 711 18.33 -25.86 -39.26
C GLU A 711 17.37 -25.38 -38.17
N TRP A 712 16.26 -24.71 -38.55
CA TRP A 712 15.36 -24.01 -37.64
C TRP A 712 13.88 -24.28 -37.97
N LEU A 713 13.15 -23.33 -38.59
CA LEU A 713 11.70 -23.44 -38.79
C LEU A 713 11.27 -24.54 -39.77
N SER A 714 12.14 -24.90 -40.71
CA SER A 714 11.92 -26.01 -41.65
C SER A 714 12.60 -27.31 -41.20
N ASN A 715 13.13 -27.35 -39.97
CA ASN A 715 13.72 -28.57 -39.44
C ASN A 715 12.65 -29.67 -39.25
N PRO A 716 12.92 -30.94 -39.60
CA PRO A 716 11.95 -32.03 -39.40
C PRO A 716 11.50 -32.24 -37.95
N ARG A 717 12.27 -31.76 -36.96
CA ARG A 717 11.90 -31.78 -35.54
C ARG A 717 10.97 -30.62 -35.15
N CYS A 718 10.88 -29.56 -35.95
CA CYS A 718 10.03 -28.39 -35.72
C CYS A 718 8.57 -28.69 -36.13
N LYS A 719 7.96 -29.66 -35.46
CA LYS A 719 6.59 -30.10 -35.71
C LYS A 719 5.62 -29.38 -34.78
N GLY A 720 4.40 -29.15 -35.27
CA GLY A 720 3.32 -28.51 -34.51
C GLY A 720 3.27 -26.98 -34.70
N GLU A 721 2.72 -26.31 -33.70
CA GLU A 721 2.56 -24.85 -33.73
C GLU A 721 3.89 -24.16 -33.42
N ARG A 722 4.20 -23.09 -34.16
CA ARG A 722 5.51 -22.44 -34.18
C ARG A 722 5.38 -20.97 -33.83
N ILE A 723 6.30 -20.51 -32.99
CA ILE A 723 6.37 -19.14 -32.51
C ILE A 723 7.81 -18.65 -32.69
N LEU A 724 7.99 -17.61 -33.47
CA LEU A 724 9.26 -16.93 -33.65
C LEU A 724 9.12 -15.50 -33.12
N LEU A 725 10.00 -15.09 -32.21
CA LEU A 725 9.84 -13.82 -31.50
C LEU A 725 11.18 -13.24 -31.06
N GLY A 726 11.20 -11.94 -30.77
CA GLY A 726 12.40 -11.25 -30.30
C GLY A 726 12.52 -9.81 -30.80
N ASP A 727 13.72 -9.25 -30.70
CA ASP A 727 14.08 -7.95 -31.27
C ASP A 727 14.68 -8.13 -32.67
N PHE A 728 13.94 -7.69 -33.69
CA PHE A 728 14.30 -7.95 -35.08
C PHE A 728 15.07 -6.77 -35.68
N ASN A 729 15.19 -5.64 -34.96
CA ASN A 729 15.76 -4.40 -35.49
C ASN A 729 15.16 -4.01 -36.87
N ALA A 730 13.91 -4.40 -37.12
CA ALA A 730 13.27 -4.30 -38.43
C ALA A 730 11.84 -3.76 -38.31
N LEU A 731 11.50 -2.81 -39.18
CA LEU A 731 10.16 -2.25 -39.27
C LEU A 731 9.18 -3.26 -39.91
N PRO A 732 7.87 -3.17 -39.64
CA PRO A 732 6.88 -4.12 -40.18
C PRO A 732 6.87 -4.22 -41.71
N ALA A 733 7.10 -3.11 -42.41
CA ALA A 733 7.11 -3.05 -43.87
C ALA A 733 8.44 -3.50 -44.51
N SER A 734 9.43 -3.89 -43.70
CA SER A 734 10.76 -4.33 -44.16
C SER A 734 10.70 -5.62 -44.97
N ALA A 735 11.75 -5.88 -45.75
CA ALA A 735 11.83 -7.11 -46.56
C ALA A 735 11.92 -8.36 -45.67
N GLU A 736 12.59 -8.21 -44.52
CA GLU A 736 12.75 -9.20 -43.47
C GLU A 736 11.38 -9.63 -42.92
N CYS A 737 10.57 -8.68 -42.46
CA CYS A 737 9.23 -8.95 -41.93
C CYS A 737 8.28 -9.47 -43.01
N LYS A 738 8.35 -8.97 -44.25
CA LYS A 738 7.56 -9.51 -45.37
C LYS A 738 7.90 -10.95 -45.68
N ARG A 739 9.19 -11.31 -45.67
CA ARG A 739 9.65 -12.68 -45.93
C ARG A 739 9.16 -13.64 -44.84
N LEU A 740 9.24 -13.23 -43.57
CA LEU A 740 8.66 -13.98 -42.44
C LEU A 740 7.13 -14.08 -42.56
N GLY A 741 6.48 -13.01 -42.98
CA GLY A 741 5.03 -12.93 -43.25
C GLY A 741 4.51 -13.94 -44.27
N GLY A 742 5.38 -14.44 -45.16
CA GLY A 742 5.05 -15.53 -46.09
C GLY A 742 4.92 -16.91 -45.43
N TYR A 743 5.43 -17.09 -44.21
CA TYR A 743 5.45 -18.36 -43.48
C TYR A 743 4.70 -18.31 -42.15
N LEU A 744 4.68 -17.14 -41.51
CA LEU A 744 4.11 -16.90 -40.18
C LEU A 744 3.31 -15.59 -40.19
N ARG A 745 2.42 -15.43 -39.20
CA ARG A 745 1.53 -14.27 -39.06
C ARG A 745 1.99 -13.38 -37.91
N ASP A 746 2.05 -12.07 -38.13
CA ASP A 746 2.37 -11.08 -37.09
C ASP A 746 1.24 -11.01 -36.05
N ALA A 747 1.54 -11.30 -34.80
CA ALA A 747 0.57 -11.34 -33.71
C ALA A 747 -0.16 -10.00 -33.50
N GLN A 748 0.49 -8.85 -33.74
CA GLN A 748 -0.18 -7.55 -33.59
C GLN A 748 -1.22 -7.31 -34.68
N GLU A 749 -0.99 -7.82 -35.90
CA GLU A 749 -1.93 -7.68 -37.01
C GLU A 749 -3.10 -8.67 -36.90
N GLN A 750 -2.92 -9.81 -36.21
CA GLN A 750 -3.98 -10.80 -35.97
C GLN A 750 -4.86 -10.48 -34.76
N ALA A 751 -4.48 -9.53 -33.92
CA ALA A 751 -5.16 -9.28 -32.65
C ALA A 751 -6.49 -8.53 -32.83
N PRO A 752 -7.60 -9.03 -32.29
CA PRO A 752 -8.90 -8.37 -32.43
C PRO A 752 -8.92 -7.04 -31.69
N ARG A 753 -9.45 -5.99 -32.34
CA ARG A 753 -9.63 -4.64 -31.77
C ARG A 753 -8.33 -4.03 -31.21
N HIS A 754 -7.17 -4.39 -31.77
CA HIS A 754 -5.86 -3.85 -31.40
C HIS A 754 -5.31 -2.99 -32.54
N ILE A 755 -4.69 -1.86 -32.17
CA ILE A 755 -3.91 -1.04 -33.10
C ILE A 755 -2.44 -1.35 -32.83
N PRO A 756 -1.66 -1.80 -33.82
CA PRO A 756 -0.25 -2.11 -33.64
C PRO A 756 0.53 -0.92 -33.06
N LYS A 757 1.42 -1.21 -32.12
CA LYS A 757 2.18 -0.19 -31.38
C LYS A 757 3.65 -0.56 -31.31
N GLY A 758 4.49 0.47 -31.27
CA GLY A 758 5.92 0.30 -31.05
C GLY A 758 6.29 0.11 -29.59
N THR A 759 7.41 -0.59 -29.42
CA THR A 759 8.06 -1.02 -28.18
C THR A 759 9.33 -0.22 -27.90
N PHE A 760 10.03 0.27 -28.94
CA PHE A 760 11.24 1.10 -28.81
C PHE A 760 11.01 2.50 -29.39
N LEU A 761 11.06 3.56 -28.58
CA LEU A 761 10.82 4.95 -29.03
C LEU A 761 9.57 5.13 -29.93
N LYS A 762 8.51 4.36 -29.68
CA LYS A 762 7.26 4.25 -30.48
C LYS A 762 7.40 3.52 -31.83
N VAL A 763 8.57 3.00 -32.15
CA VAL A 763 8.87 2.17 -33.32
C VAL A 763 8.65 0.68 -33.00
N ARG A 764 8.18 -0.08 -33.99
CA ARG A 764 7.85 -1.52 -33.88
C ARG A 764 9.01 -2.35 -34.44
N ILE A 765 9.92 -2.74 -33.56
CA ILE A 765 11.08 -3.59 -33.89
C ILE A 765 11.12 -4.91 -33.12
N ASP A 766 10.37 -5.00 -32.02
CA ASP A 766 10.09 -6.26 -31.34
C ASP A 766 8.83 -6.91 -31.93
N HIS A 767 8.92 -8.19 -32.32
CA HIS A 767 7.85 -8.89 -33.01
C HIS A 767 7.60 -10.28 -32.41
N ILE A 768 6.36 -10.76 -32.59
CA ILE A 768 5.96 -12.15 -32.34
C ILE A 768 5.24 -12.64 -33.60
N PHE A 769 5.84 -13.60 -34.28
CA PHE A 769 5.31 -14.28 -35.46
C PHE A 769 4.81 -15.68 -35.10
N LEU A 770 3.60 -16.02 -35.55
CA LEU A 770 2.85 -17.21 -35.15
C LEU A 770 2.48 -18.07 -36.37
N SER A 771 2.48 -19.40 -36.22
CA SER A 771 1.90 -20.30 -37.21
C SER A 771 0.39 -20.10 -37.39
N ALA A 772 -0.15 -20.60 -38.51
CA ALA A 772 -1.55 -20.44 -38.83
C ALA A 772 -2.52 -21.16 -37.87
N GLY A 773 -2.09 -22.14 -37.08
CA GLY A 773 -2.95 -22.77 -36.08
C GLY A 773 -3.16 -21.94 -34.82
N ILE A 774 -2.31 -20.95 -34.53
CA ILE A 774 -2.39 -20.17 -33.29
C ILE A 774 -3.33 -18.98 -33.45
N GLY A 775 -4.31 -18.86 -32.55
CA GLY A 775 -5.20 -17.70 -32.44
C GLY A 775 -4.64 -16.63 -31.50
N VAL A 776 -4.81 -15.35 -31.83
CA VAL A 776 -4.45 -14.24 -30.95
C VAL A 776 -5.68 -13.68 -30.25
N LYS A 777 -5.69 -13.66 -28.92
CA LYS A 777 -6.79 -13.06 -28.14
C LYS A 777 -6.53 -11.61 -27.80
N LYS A 778 -5.32 -11.31 -27.36
CA LYS A 778 -5.00 -9.98 -26.83
C LYS A 778 -3.53 -9.67 -26.95
N VAL A 779 -3.24 -8.43 -27.32
CA VAL A 779 -1.88 -7.88 -27.31
C VAL A 779 -1.81 -6.76 -26.27
N ARG A 780 -0.73 -6.73 -25.50
CA ARG A 780 -0.43 -5.66 -24.54
C ARG A 780 1.00 -5.17 -24.74
N ILE A 781 1.16 -3.85 -24.79
CA ILE A 781 2.47 -3.16 -24.74
C ILE A 781 2.40 -2.14 -23.61
N PRO A 782 2.74 -2.54 -22.38
CA PRO A 782 2.52 -1.71 -21.20
C PRO A 782 3.45 -0.51 -21.13
N ARG A 783 2.87 0.64 -20.77
CA ARG A 783 3.55 1.95 -20.67
C ARG A 783 3.43 2.53 -19.27
N THR A 784 3.84 1.74 -18.28
CA THR A 784 3.85 2.12 -16.86
C THR A 784 5.11 2.93 -16.56
N ALA A 785 5.18 3.58 -15.39
CA ALA A 785 6.42 4.21 -14.95
C ALA A 785 7.55 3.18 -14.81
N LEU A 786 7.23 2.00 -14.30
CA LEU A 786 8.19 0.90 -14.16
C LEU A 786 8.72 0.44 -15.52
N THR A 787 7.86 0.17 -16.52
CA THR A 787 8.33 -0.33 -17.83
C THR A 787 9.18 0.71 -18.57
N ARG A 788 8.84 1.99 -18.47
CA ARG A 788 9.61 3.10 -19.06
C ARG A 788 10.97 3.33 -18.40
N GLN A 789 11.13 2.92 -17.15
CA GLN A 789 12.40 3.04 -16.43
C GLN A 789 13.26 1.78 -16.57
N ALA A 790 12.63 0.62 -16.73
CA ALA A 790 13.29 -0.68 -16.65
C ALA A 790 14.19 -1.00 -17.85
N SER A 791 13.74 -0.64 -19.06
CA SER A 791 14.49 -0.79 -20.31
C SER A 791 14.15 0.37 -21.26
N ASP A 792 14.95 0.56 -22.30
CA ASP A 792 14.63 1.45 -23.43
C ASP A 792 13.60 0.83 -24.40
N HIS A 793 13.42 -0.49 -24.33
CA HIS A 793 12.31 -1.22 -24.92
C HIS A 793 11.15 -1.40 -23.93
N LEU A 794 9.95 -1.61 -24.46
CA LEU A 794 8.76 -2.04 -23.71
C LEU A 794 8.50 -3.52 -24.01
N PRO A 795 8.02 -4.31 -23.04
CA PRO A 795 7.69 -5.70 -23.32
C PRO A 795 6.50 -5.80 -24.28
N LEU A 796 6.56 -6.75 -25.21
CA LEU A 796 5.44 -7.12 -26.07
C LEU A 796 4.84 -8.41 -25.53
N ILE A 797 3.58 -8.35 -25.08
CA ILE A 797 2.86 -9.46 -24.46
C ILE A 797 1.67 -9.86 -25.32
N VAL A 798 1.50 -11.17 -25.54
CA VAL A 798 0.41 -11.72 -26.35
C VAL A 798 -0.24 -12.87 -25.60
N ASP A 799 -1.56 -12.79 -25.41
CA ASP A 799 -2.39 -13.91 -24.99
C ASP A 799 -2.81 -14.66 -26.26
N ILE A 800 -2.39 -15.92 -26.39
CA ILE A 800 -2.68 -16.78 -27.54
C ILE A 800 -3.55 -17.97 -27.14
N GLU A 801 -4.27 -18.52 -28.11
CA GLU A 801 -4.95 -19.81 -28.00
C GLU A 801 -4.31 -20.80 -28.97
N VAL A 802 -4.04 -21.99 -28.45
CA VAL A 802 -3.51 -23.11 -29.23
C VAL A 802 -4.62 -24.15 -29.36
N PRO A 803 -4.94 -24.65 -30.57
CA PRO A 803 -5.99 -25.65 -30.75
C PRO A 803 -5.69 -26.89 -29.92
N PHE A 804 -6.67 -27.39 -29.17
CA PHE A 804 -6.51 -28.65 -28.46
C PHE A 804 -6.46 -29.80 -29.47
N ARG A 805 -5.36 -30.55 -29.49
CA ARG A 805 -5.26 -31.82 -30.22
C ARG A 805 -5.05 -32.92 -29.19
N PRO A 806 -6.06 -33.75 -28.86
CA PRO A 806 -5.84 -34.88 -27.98
C PRO A 806 -4.75 -35.77 -28.58
N GLY A 807 -3.81 -36.22 -27.76
CA GLY A 807 -2.79 -37.18 -28.19
C GLY A 807 -3.43 -38.48 -28.69
N PRO A 808 -2.73 -39.27 -29.52
CA PRO A 808 -3.22 -40.61 -29.85
C PRO A 808 -3.30 -41.42 -28.55
N SER A 809 -4.52 -41.89 -28.26
CA SER A 809 -4.85 -42.82 -27.17
C SER A 809 -4.07 -44.11 -27.25
#